data_AF-A0A7C3EQG1-F1
#
_entry.id   AF-A0A7C3EQG1-F1
#
_cell.length_a   1.000
_cell.length_b   1.000
_cell.length_c   1.000
_cell.angle_alpha   90.00
_cell.angle_beta   90.00
_cell.angle_gamma   90.00
#
_symmetry.space_group_name_H-M   'P 1'
#
loop_
_entity.id
_entity.type
_entity.pdbx_description
1 polymer ?
#
loop_
_entity_poly.entity_id
_entity_poly.type
_entity_poly.pdbx_seq_one_letter_code
_entity_poly.pdbx_strand_id
1 'polypeptide(L)'
;MLSRAIWALSCLACASAALAAEPLLWVEGEDAARRQTQRNPWFDSVDPEELSGGAQIGNFSEPGQPEGWAEYDLDVPAAGAWHFWLRANPCTGLLCKLDDGAETALDPKALQEQDRKSRGKQGYVQKVRQSFNVAADGTHDARTMTWYYLGALDLAKGKHTLRFSLGGRKEEKRFAAIDCFVLTTGAFEPNFRYKPGETPQGLVSYKDGETWAFDPPRDVFASEAALDLRGLNEKIAGEHGFIRLSDDGNDFVRGDGQPIRFWGGSTYTQRIAHEKKDQAPLEHHARFLAKRGVNIVRLHGAIEPKSPNSKVTDVDEKELDQIYRLVAAMKKAGIYTIISPYWGSHAKPQPGWGVADAESGSLAALVFFDPVLQQGYKAWLKRIYADPNPYSGLPLAKDPAVAILQIQNEDSMLFWTMQRVKGQAYKNLCKLYGDWLKTKYGSLEKAQAAWKGDKHDDDDFAQGRVGMYIVWFFTRDAANKGQSTAPGRPQRLSDQLEFMARTMHSFNQEIARYLREELGCKQLINAGNWRTCDQVVVDDAERWSYTANEVVGKNHYFSGLHNGLNVGWQILPGQVFTSKSFAKEPLGSPLNLRQVVGRPFIVPESLWVPPTRYQSEAPLVVAAQSCLTGLDTFYWFATGVEEWQPPMNKWTFALPTTLGQFPAASLIFRRGYVQQGPAVVHEEKSLQDIWDRKLPLIAEEGAWDPNRDTGEMPAGTPVKAAVDPLAYLIGRVEVVYGGDPAKNRVMSLAPFVDRERQVVRSATGEIATDLARGVYLVNAPKAQGAAGFLGRAAAQTLADVTIECANDYAAIVVVPLDDKPIGASGKLLVQTGTVCRPTGWVERPMRVPRGDGFVEGARILEVGKSPWQVENTRATVTLRNRALSKATALDPNGLPAGDVPVERVADGVRIALPRDALYVCVQ
;
A
#
# COMPACT_ATOMS: atom_id res chain seq x y z
N MET A 1 28.25 64.32 24.84
CA MET A 1 29.41 64.08 23.94
C MET A 1 29.09 62.80 23.18
N LEU A 2 28.58 62.84 21.93
CA LEU A 2 29.32 62.97 20.64
C LEU A 2 30.48 61.96 20.56
N SER A 3 30.71 61.13 19.53
CA SER A 3 30.16 61.03 18.17
C SER A 3 30.71 59.76 17.47
N ARG A 4 29.91 59.19 16.55
CA ARG A 4 30.18 58.60 15.21
C ARG A 4 31.61 58.15 14.76
N ALA A 5 31.65 56.93 14.20
CA ALA A 5 31.99 56.55 12.80
C ALA A 5 33.45 56.51 12.24
N ILE A 6 33.71 55.41 11.51
CA ILE A 6 34.28 55.28 10.12
C ILE A 6 35.83 55.23 9.89
N TRP A 7 36.26 54.08 9.31
CA TRP A 7 37.35 53.81 8.32
C TRP A 7 38.83 53.98 8.78
N ALA A 8 39.87 53.25 8.33
CA ALA A 8 40.17 52.55 7.08
C ALA A 8 41.39 51.59 7.21
N LEU A 9 41.42 50.58 6.32
CA LEU A 9 42.56 49.93 5.64
C LEU A 9 43.81 49.46 6.42
N SER A 10 44.06 48.15 6.32
CA SER A 10 45.40 47.62 6.02
C SER A 10 45.27 46.40 5.12
N CYS A 11 45.56 46.59 3.84
CA CYS A 11 45.76 45.55 2.85
C CYS A 11 47.02 44.75 3.20
N LEU A 12 46.88 43.45 3.48
CA LEU A 12 47.94 42.49 3.22
C LEU A 12 47.49 41.61 2.06
N ALA A 13 48.24 41.73 0.96
CA ALA A 13 48.14 40.87 -0.20
C ALA A 13 48.57 39.44 0.18
N CYS A 14 47.61 38.57 0.46
CA CYS A 14 47.79 37.15 0.23
C CYS A 14 47.31 36.88 -1.20
N ALA A 15 48.26 36.66 -2.10
CA ALA A 15 47.98 36.13 -3.42
C ALA A 15 47.17 34.83 -3.26
N SER A 16 45.90 34.87 -3.65
CA SER A 16 45.11 33.69 -3.89
C SER A 16 45.77 32.94 -5.05
N ALA A 17 46.59 31.94 -4.74
CA ALA A 17 46.85 30.88 -5.70
C ALA A 17 45.49 30.24 -6.00
N ALA A 18 44.87 30.64 -7.10
CA ALA A 18 43.77 29.89 -7.67
C ALA A 18 44.31 28.49 -7.93
N LEU A 19 43.92 27.51 -7.10
CA LEU A 19 44.03 26.11 -7.46
C LEU A 19 43.36 25.98 -8.83
N ALA A 20 44.16 25.75 -9.87
CA ALA A 20 43.64 25.51 -11.20
C ALA A 20 42.67 24.32 -11.10
N ALA A 21 41.43 24.49 -11.58
CA ALA A 21 40.49 23.39 -11.65
C ALA A 21 41.14 22.24 -12.43
N GLU A 22 41.13 21.04 -11.84
CA GLU A 22 41.73 19.86 -12.45
C GLU A 22 41.08 19.60 -13.82
N PRO A 23 41.86 19.35 -14.89
CA PRO A 23 41.32 19.08 -16.21
C PRO A 23 40.25 17.98 -16.21
N LEU A 24 39.11 18.27 -16.86
CA LEU A 24 37.96 17.38 -17.01
C LEU A 24 37.38 17.50 -18.43
N LEU A 25 37.17 16.37 -19.08
CA LEU A 25 36.48 16.22 -20.35
C LEU A 25 35.15 15.52 -20.10
N TRP A 26 34.04 16.19 -20.40
CA TRP A 26 32.70 15.61 -20.43
C TRP A 26 32.28 15.46 -21.89
N VAL A 27 31.87 14.25 -22.29
CA VAL A 27 31.45 13.96 -23.66
C VAL A 27 30.08 13.29 -23.63
N GLU A 28 29.10 13.89 -24.32
CA GLU A 28 27.78 13.30 -24.47
C GLU A 28 27.84 12.11 -25.43
N GLY A 29 27.03 11.08 -25.18
CA GLY A 29 27.00 9.88 -26.00
C GLY A 29 26.52 10.18 -27.42
N GLU A 30 25.53 11.06 -27.57
CA GLU A 30 25.00 11.47 -28.87
C GLU A 30 25.99 12.24 -29.75
N ASP A 31 27.05 12.81 -29.16
CA ASP A 31 28.07 13.65 -29.81
C ASP A 31 29.17 12.84 -30.52
N ALA A 32 28.94 11.56 -30.79
CA ALA A 32 29.87 10.72 -31.54
C ALA A 32 30.22 11.34 -32.91
N ALA A 33 31.51 11.52 -33.18
CA ALA A 33 32.03 12.04 -34.45
C ALA A 33 31.66 11.13 -35.63
N ARG A 34 31.66 9.81 -35.39
CA ARG A 34 31.33 8.77 -36.36
C ARG A 34 30.51 7.68 -35.67
N ARG A 35 29.47 7.15 -36.32
CA ARG A 35 28.64 6.08 -35.72
C ARG A 35 27.92 5.21 -36.75
N GLN A 36 27.53 4.03 -36.31
CA GLN A 36 26.59 3.13 -36.98
C GLN A 36 25.69 2.52 -35.90
N THR A 37 24.38 2.81 -35.93
CA THR A 37 23.45 2.36 -34.89
C THR A 37 22.10 2.00 -35.49
N GLN A 38 21.42 1.04 -34.88
CA GLN A 38 20.04 0.67 -35.19
C GLN A 38 19.10 1.20 -34.11
N ARG A 39 18.07 1.94 -34.53
CA ARG A 39 17.04 2.50 -33.64
C ARG A 39 15.98 1.43 -33.32
N ASN A 40 15.43 1.48 -32.12
CA ASN A 40 14.34 0.62 -31.71
C ASN A 40 13.34 1.44 -30.87
N PRO A 41 12.06 1.54 -31.28
CA PRO A 41 11.09 2.40 -30.60
C PRO A 41 10.92 2.12 -29.10
N TRP A 42 11.03 0.85 -28.67
CA TRP A 42 10.96 0.51 -27.25
C TRP A 42 12.23 0.98 -26.52
N PHE A 43 13.41 0.66 -27.03
CA PHE A 43 14.69 0.98 -26.37
C PHE A 43 14.98 2.50 -26.37
N ASP A 44 14.53 3.21 -27.39
CA ASP A 44 14.65 4.66 -27.53
C ASP A 44 13.60 5.43 -26.69
N SER A 45 12.63 4.75 -26.09
CA SER A 45 11.58 5.37 -25.26
C SER A 45 12.09 5.64 -23.84
N VAL A 46 12.93 6.68 -23.75
CA VAL A 46 13.56 7.20 -22.53
C VAL A 46 13.15 8.64 -22.27
N ASP A 47 13.15 9.06 -21.00
CA ASP A 47 12.89 10.43 -20.60
C ASP A 47 14.13 11.31 -20.89
N PRO A 48 14.05 12.29 -21.81
CA PRO A 48 15.16 13.19 -22.11
C PRO A 48 15.64 13.97 -20.87
N GLU A 49 14.76 14.24 -19.91
CA GLU A 49 15.13 14.93 -18.67
C GLU A 49 15.93 14.06 -17.70
N GLU A 50 16.16 12.78 -18.03
CA GLU A 50 17.04 11.87 -17.26
C GLU A 50 18.40 11.65 -17.90
N LEU A 51 18.63 12.24 -19.07
CA LEU A 51 19.86 12.15 -19.84
C LEU A 51 20.64 13.46 -19.74
N SER A 52 21.97 13.39 -19.76
CA SER A 52 22.82 14.55 -19.54
C SER A 52 22.72 15.57 -20.69
N GLY A 53 22.76 15.09 -21.93
CA GLY A 53 22.57 15.90 -23.13
C GLY A 53 21.12 15.95 -23.63
N GLY A 54 20.21 15.21 -23.00
CA GLY A 54 18.83 15.05 -23.46
C GLY A 54 18.63 13.95 -24.51
N ALA A 55 19.72 13.32 -24.97
CA ALA A 55 19.68 12.12 -25.77
C ALA A 55 20.68 11.07 -25.26
N GLN A 56 20.59 9.88 -25.82
CA GLN A 56 21.56 8.81 -25.63
C GLN A 56 21.96 8.32 -27.02
N ILE A 57 23.18 7.80 -27.16
CA ILE A 57 23.51 6.98 -28.31
C ILE A 57 23.16 5.53 -27.99
N GLY A 58 22.09 5.04 -28.62
CA GLY A 58 21.59 3.68 -28.47
C GLY A 58 21.78 2.85 -29.73
N ASN A 59 22.05 1.57 -29.56
CA ASN A 59 21.94 0.57 -30.62
C ASN A 59 21.02 -0.57 -30.16
N PHE A 60 20.22 -1.09 -31.08
CA PHE A 60 19.47 -2.33 -30.91
C PHE A 60 19.46 -3.11 -32.23
N SER A 61 20.40 -4.03 -32.40
CA SER A 61 20.52 -4.87 -33.59
C SER A 61 19.77 -6.19 -33.39
N GLU A 62 18.81 -6.47 -34.27
CA GLU A 62 18.16 -7.78 -34.40
C GLU A 62 19.12 -8.82 -35.03
N PRO A 63 18.85 -10.14 -34.91
CA PRO A 63 19.69 -11.16 -35.51
C PRO A 63 19.95 -10.91 -37.01
N GLY A 64 21.22 -10.90 -37.40
CA GLY A 64 21.66 -10.65 -38.79
C GLY A 64 21.90 -9.18 -39.15
N GLN A 65 21.54 -8.22 -38.28
CA GLN A 65 21.90 -6.82 -38.46
C GLN A 65 23.36 -6.55 -38.05
N PRO A 66 24.01 -5.52 -38.64
CA PRO A 66 25.38 -5.21 -38.31
C PRO A 66 25.54 -4.75 -36.85
N GLU A 67 26.75 -4.93 -36.31
CA GLU A 67 27.13 -4.41 -34.99
C GLU A 67 27.01 -2.88 -34.96
N GLY A 68 26.45 -2.36 -33.87
CA GLY A 68 26.42 -0.93 -33.62
C GLY A 68 27.72 -0.44 -33.00
N TRP A 69 28.16 0.75 -33.38
CA TRP A 69 29.35 1.39 -32.81
C TRP A 69 29.27 2.91 -32.86
N ALA A 70 30.03 3.56 -31.99
CA ALA A 70 30.17 5.01 -31.89
C ALA A 70 31.62 5.38 -31.61
N GLU A 71 32.15 6.38 -32.29
CA GLU A 71 33.54 6.81 -32.21
C GLU A 71 33.61 8.32 -31.96
N TYR A 72 34.45 8.71 -31.00
CA TYR A 72 34.57 10.05 -30.47
C TYR A 72 36.00 10.55 -30.67
N ASP A 73 36.12 11.79 -31.12
CA ASP A 73 37.41 12.48 -31.19
C ASP A 73 37.62 13.24 -29.87
N LEU A 74 38.74 12.99 -29.20
CA LEU A 74 39.08 13.57 -27.90
C LEU A 74 40.28 14.51 -28.05
N ASP A 75 40.21 15.70 -27.45
CA ASP A 75 41.35 16.62 -27.34
C ASP A 75 41.81 16.69 -25.88
N VAL A 76 42.91 16.00 -25.58
CA VAL A 76 43.43 15.86 -24.23
C VAL A 76 44.38 17.04 -23.92
N PRO A 77 44.05 17.92 -22.96
CA PRO A 77 44.78 19.18 -22.77
C PRO A 77 46.16 19.00 -22.11
N ALA A 78 46.37 17.90 -21.40
CA ALA A 78 47.60 17.58 -20.70
C ALA A 78 47.83 16.07 -20.61
N ALA A 79 49.10 15.65 -20.71
CA ALA A 79 49.46 14.26 -20.52
C ALA A 79 49.35 13.86 -19.03
N GLY A 80 48.93 12.62 -18.75
CA GLY A 80 48.82 12.11 -17.38
C GLY A 80 47.86 10.93 -17.25
N ALA A 81 47.58 10.54 -16.01
CA ALA A 81 46.57 9.53 -15.68
C ALA A 81 45.19 10.18 -15.61
N TRP A 82 44.28 9.76 -16.49
CA TRP A 82 42.90 10.25 -16.59
C TRP A 82 41.92 9.18 -16.12
N HIS A 83 41.20 9.45 -15.03
CA HIS A 83 40.13 8.62 -14.51
C HIS A 83 38.94 8.59 -15.47
N PHE A 84 38.56 7.39 -15.90
CA PHE A 84 37.52 7.14 -16.88
C PHE A 84 36.22 6.67 -16.23
N TRP A 85 35.20 7.52 -16.31
CA TRP A 85 33.84 7.24 -15.90
C TRP A 85 32.92 7.15 -17.11
N LEU A 86 32.02 6.18 -17.13
CA LEU A 86 31.05 5.96 -18.20
C LEU A 86 29.65 5.89 -17.61
N ARG A 87 28.70 6.67 -18.13
CA ARG A 87 27.27 6.50 -17.85
C ARG A 87 26.61 5.76 -19.02
N ALA A 88 26.24 4.51 -18.78
CA ALA A 88 25.71 3.62 -19.80
C ALA A 88 24.71 2.62 -19.22
N ASN A 89 23.93 1.95 -20.07
CA ASN A 89 22.96 0.98 -19.61
C ASN A 89 23.57 -0.39 -19.26
N PRO A 90 22.99 -1.16 -18.32
CA PRO A 90 23.40 -2.53 -18.06
C PRO A 90 22.91 -3.42 -19.22
N CYS A 91 23.76 -3.59 -20.21
CA CYS A 91 23.40 -4.14 -21.52
C CYS A 91 23.99 -5.52 -21.82
N THR A 92 23.72 -6.07 -23.02
CA THR A 92 24.29 -7.34 -23.49
C THR A 92 25.79 -7.27 -23.82
N GLY A 93 26.42 -6.09 -23.69
CA GLY A 93 27.86 -5.91 -23.69
C GLY A 93 28.27 -4.55 -24.27
N LEU A 94 29.30 -3.91 -23.69
CA LEU A 94 29.94 -2.70 -24.22
C LEU A 94 31.43 -2.97 -24.32
N LEU A 95 32.04 -2.68 -25.48
CA LEU A 95 33.48 -2.73 -25.67
C LEU A 95 33.96 -1.31 -25.91
N CYS A 96 35.08 -0.92 -25.32
CA CYS A 96 35.76 0.34 -25.63
C CYS A 96 37.16 0.09 -26.16
N LYS A 97 37.60 0.90 -27.13
CA LYS A 97 38.94 0.89 -27.72
C LYS A 97 39.46 2.32 -27.77
N LEU A 98 40.60 2.56 -27.12
CA LEU A 98 41.33 3.82 -27.20
C LEU A 98 42.40 3.71 -28.29
N ASP A 99 42.37 4.63 -29.25
CA ASP A 99 43.26 4.66 -30.41
C ASP A 99 43.35 3.27 -31.10
N ASP A 100 44.56 2.84 -31.42
CA ASP A 100 44.84 1.51 -31.96
C ASP A 100 45.12 0.45 -30.88
N GLY A 101 44.79 0.74 -29.62
CA GLY A 101 44.98 -0.14 -28.47
C GLY A 101 44.06 -1.36 -28.44
N ALA A 102 44.16 -2.14 -27.35
CA ALA A 102 43.32 -3.31 -27.14
C ALA A 102 41.89 -2.93 -26.75
N GLU A 103 40.91 -3.72 -27.18
CA GLU A 103 39.52 -3.58 -26.74
C GLU A 103 39.37 -4.02 -25.28
N THR A 104 38.67 -3.22 -24.49
CA THR A 104 38.31 -3.52 -23.10
C THR A 104 36.81 -3.70 -22.98
N ALA A 105 36.37 -4.80 -22.37
CA ALA A 105 34.96 -5.06 -22.14
C ALA A 105 34.47 -4.47 -20.82
N LEU A 106 33.29 -3.83 -20.86
CA LEU A 106 32.52 -3.52 -19.68
C LEU A 106 31.83 -4.78 -19.18
N ASP A 107 32.21 -5.24 -17.98
CA ASP A 107 31.53 -6.31 -17.26
C ASP A 107 30.92 -5.76 -15.96
N PRO A 108 29.64 -5.34 -15.98
CA PRO A 108 28.98 -4.81 -14.79
C PRO A 108 28.99 -5.78 -13.61
N LYS A 109 28.90 -7.10 -13.85
CA LYS A 109 28.87 -8.11 -12.79
C LYS A 109 30.24 -8.23 -12.12
N ALA A 110 31.31 -8.23 -12.90
CA ALA A 110 32.67 -8.25 -12.35
C ALA A 110 32.97 -6.98 -11.53
N LEU A 111 32.53 -5.80 -12.00
CA LEU A 111 32.68 -4.54 -11.26
C LEU A 111 31.90 -4.55 -9.94
N GLN A 112 30.64 -4.99 -9.96
CA GLN A 112 29.83 -5.14 -8.74
C GLN A 112 30.43 -6.14 -7.74
N GLU A 113 30.97 -7.25 -8.23
CA GLU A 113 31.64 -8.24 -7.38
C GLU A 113 32.91 -7.66 -6.74
N GLN A 114 33.66 -6.85 -7.48
CA GLN A 114 34.83 -6.16 -6.94
C GLN A 114 34.44 -5.14 -5.85
N ASP A 115 33.36 -4.38 -6.07
CA ASP A 115 32.80 -3.46 -5.07
C ASP A 115 32.42 -4.22 -3.79
N ARG A 116 31.73 -5.35 -3.95
CA ARG A 116 31.33 -6.21 -2.83
C ARG A 116 32.54 -6.70 -2.02
N LYS A 117 33.61 -7.14 -2.68
CA LYS A 117 34.85 -7.63 -2.04
C LYS A 117 35.69 -6.53 -1.38
N SER A 118 35.51 -5.28 -1.81
CA SER A 118 36.34 -4.15 -1.39
C SER A 118 35.60 -3.16 -0.49
N ARG A 119 34.33 -3.44 -0.16
CA ARG A 119 33.48 -2.64 0.71
C ARG A 119 34.18 -2.32 2.04
N GLY A 120 34.32 -1.03 2.36
CA GLY A 120 34.94 -0.56 3.59
C GLY A 120 36.46 -0.40 3.57
N LYS A 121 37.14 -0.72 2.45
CA LYS A 121 38.58 -0.43 2.31
C LYS A 121 38.80 1.06 2.07
N GLN A 122 39.67 1.68 2.87
CA GLN A 122 40.05 3.08 2.72
C GLN A 122 40.71 3.33 1.35
N GLY A 123 40.30 4.40 0.66
CA GLY A 123 40.84 4.76 -0.67
C GLY A 123 40.29 3.94 -1.84
N TYR A 124 39.35 3.00 -1.62
CA TYR A 124 38.70 2.28 -2.71
C TYR A 124 37.62 3.15 -3.37
N VAL A 125 37.74 3.34 -4.69
CA VAL A 125 36.72 4.02 -5.51
C VAL A 125 35.68 2.97 -5.93
N GLN A 126 34.44 3.17 -5.50
CA GLN A 126 33.32 2.31 -5.89
C GLN A 126 33.11 2.38 -7.41
N LYS A 127 33.08 1.22 -8.05
CA LYS A 127 33.07 1.13 -9.51
C LYS A 127 31.70 1.21 -10.13
N VAL A 128 30.65 0.77 -9.43
CA VAL A 128 29.28 0.80 -9.95
C VAL A 128 28.43 1.69 -9.06
N ARG A 129 27.91 2.78 -9.62
CA ARG A 129 27.20 3.82 -8.86
C ARG A 129 25.97 4.30 -9.61
N GLN A 130 24.99 4.81 -8.85
CA GLN A 130 23.82 5.53 -9.36
C GLN A 130 23.15 4.84 -10.58
N SER A 131 22.80 3.57 -10.43
CA SER A 131 21.98 2.86 -11.40
C SER A 131 20.55 3.38 -11.34
N PHE A 132 20.07 3.97 -12.42
CA PHE A 132 18.90 4.85 -12.42
C PHE A 132 18.01 4.59 -13.62
N ASN A 133 16.72 4.37 -13.37
CA ASN A 133 15.77 4.13 -14.45
C ASN A 133 15.58 5.39 -15.31
N VAL A 134 15.73 5.30 -16.62
CA VAL A 134 15.51 6.41 -17.57
C VAL A 134 14.34 6.14 -18.52
N ALA A 135 13.62 5.02 -18.36
CA ALA A 135 12.46 4.72 -19.17
C ALA A 135 11.38 5.80 -19.05
N ALA A 136 10.82 6.25 -20.19
CA ALA A 136 9.80 7.29 -20.22
C ALA A 136 8.51 6.90 -19.46
N ASP A 137 8.21 5.59 -19.41
CA ASP A 137 7.09 4.98 -18.69
C ASP A 137 7.37 4.67 -17.21
N GLY A 138 8.59 4.94 -16.74
CA GLY A 138 9.02 4.58 -15.39
C GLY A 138 9.16 3.08 -15.16
N THR A 139 9.03 2.23 -16.18
CA THR A 139 9.25 0.79 -16.10
C THR A 139 10.72 0.52 -15.81
N HIS A 140 11.02 -0.31 -14.79
CA HIS A 140 12.40 -0.69 -14.52
C HIS A 140 12.83 -1.83 -15.45
N ASP A 141 13.56 -1.50 -16.51
CA ASP A 141 14.08 -2.46 -17.49
C ASP A 141 15.48 -2.06 -18.01
N ALA A 142 15.86 -2.57 -19.20
CA ALA A 142 17.15 -2.29 -19.84
C ALA A 142 17.40 -0.80 -20.13
N ARG A 143 16.37 0.06 -20.08
CA ARG A 143 16.42 1.52 -20.15
C ARG A 143 16.77 2.12 -18.78
N THR A 144 17.88 1.64 -18.22
CA THR A 144 18.45 2.11 -16.96
C THR A 144 19.84 2.65 -17.25
N MET A 145 20.24 3.80 -16.71
CA MET A 145 21.60 4.34 -16.84
C MET A 145 22.38 4.15 -15.55
N THR A 146 23.62 3.68 -15.66
CA THR A 146 24.49 3.39 -14.52
C THR A 146 25.85 4.03 -14.74
N TRP A 147 26.41 4.61 -13.69
CA TRP A 147 27.79 5.08 -13.70
C TRP A 147 28.76 3.94 -13.41
N TYR A 148 29.75 3.80 -14.28
CA TYR A 148 30.83 2.83 -14.20
C TYR A 148 32.18 3.54 -14.16
N TYR A 149 32.99 3.27 -13.14
CA TYR A 149 34.39 3.66 -13.12
C TYR A 149 35.25 2.54 -13.72
N LEU A 150 35.89 2.84 -14.85
CA LEU A 150 36.63 1.88 -15.67
C LEU A 150 38.13 1.86 -15.37
N GLY A 151 38.60 2.74 -14.47
CA GLY A 151 40.01 2.87 -14.10
C GLY A 151 40.63 4.16 -14.64
N ALA A 152 41.95 4.26 -14.52
CA ALA A 152 42.71 5.37 -15.10
C ALA A 152 43.30 4.95 -16.46
N LEU A 153 43.33 5.89 -17.40
CA LEU A 153 43.98 5.77 -18.70
C LEU A 153 45.18 6.73 -18.72
N ASP A 154 46.35 6.24 -19.09
CA ASP A 154 47.51 7.10 -19.32
C ASP A 154 47.40 7.72 -20.72
N LEU A 155 47.07 9.01 -20.79
CA LEU A 155 46.84 9.72 -22.06
C LEU A 155 47.98 10.72 -22.31
N ALA A 156 48.38 10.85 -23.58
CA ALA A 156 49.26 11.92 -24.01
C ALA A 156 48.46 13.22 -24.20
N LYS A 157 49.15 14.37 -24.27
CA LYS A 157 48.50 15.61 -24.69
C LYS A 157 48.24 15.57 -26.18
N GLY A 158 47.04 15.92 -26.62
CA GLY A 158 46.66 16.04 -28.02
C GLY A 158 45.45 15.19 -28.40
N LYS A 159 45.35 14.85 -29.70
CA LYS A 159 44.19 14.15 -30.25
C LYS A 159 44.25 12.65 -29.99
N HIS A 160 43.14 12.12 -29.49
CA HIS A 160 42.90 10.70 -29.29
C HIS A 160 41.55 10.31 -29.90
N THR A 161 41.35 9.01 -30.12
CA THR A 161 40.06 8.45 -30.55
C THR A 161 39.58 7.43 -29.54
N LEU A 162 38.31 7.50 -29.17
CA LEU A 162 37.67 6.50 -28.32
C LEU A 162 36.49 5.90 -29.06
N ARG A 163 36.53 4.60 -29.29
CA ARG A 163 35.46 3.87 -29.98
C ARG A 163 34.75 2.93 -29.03
N PHE A 164 33.43 2.93 -29.07
CA PHE A 164 32.57 1.97 -28.40
C PHE A 164 31.88 1.05 -29.39
N SER A 165 31.86 -0.26 -29.12
CA SER A 165 30.88 -1.18 -29.71
C SER A 165 29.66 -1.28 -28.80
N LEU A 166 28.48 -1.04 -29.37
CA LEU A 166 27.20 -0.89 -28.67
C LEU A 166 26.37 -2.19 -28.74
N GLY A 167 26.72 -3.15 -27.90
CA GLY A 167 26.18 -4.49 -27.86
C GLY A 167 27.29 -5.52 -28.10
N GLY A 168 27.36 -6.56 -27.27
CA GLY A 168 28.42 -7.55 -27.36
C GLY A 168 28.45 -8.30 -28.70
N ARG A 169 29.58 -8.95 -28.98
CA ARG A 169 29.83 -9.65 -30.27
C ARG A 169 29.27 -11.07 -30.33
N LYS A 170 28.95 -11.67 -29.17
CA LYS A 170 28.56 -13.09 -29.05
C LYS A 170 27.05 -13.27 -28.89
N GLU A 171 26.32 -12.18 -28.79
CA GLU A 171 24.90 -12.15 -28.45
C GLU A 171 24.06 -12.08 -29.72
N GLU A 172 22.98 -12.86 -29.76
CA GLU A 172 22.04 -12.90 -30.90
C GLU A 172 21.24 -11.59 -31.02
N LYS A 173 20.93 -10.96 -29.89
CA LYS A 173 20.34 -9.62 -29.80
C LYS A 173 21.31 -8.67 -29.12
N ARG A 174 21.71 -7.62 -29.83
CA ARG A 174 22.78 -6.71 -29.40
C ARG A 174 22.20 -5.35 -29.12
N PHE A 175 22.18 -4.95 -27.86
CA PHE A 175 21.76 -3.60 -27.51
C PHE A 175 22.70 -3.03 -26.47
N ALA A 176 22.95 -1.72 -26.56
CA ALA A 176 23.61 -0.92 -25.54
C ALA A 176 23.31 0.56 -25.81
N ALA A 177 23.39 1.36 -24.76
CA ALA A 177 23.23 2.80 -24.80
C ALA A 177 24.27 3.47 -23.90
N ILE A 178 24.79 4.60 -24.39
CA ILE A 178 25.68 5.50 -23.65
C ILE A 178 24.97 6.84 -23.55
N ASP A 179 24.88 7.36 -22.33
CA ASP A 179 24.41 8.72 -22.06
C ASP A 179 25.58 9.70 -22.14
N CYS A 180 26.65 9.45 -21.40
CA CYS A 180 27.86 10.27 -21.45
C CYS A 180 29.08 9.51 -20.89
N PHE A 181 30.26 10.09 -21.04
CA PHE A 181 31.45 9.67 -20.32
C PHE A 181 32.32 10.86 -19.91
N VAL A 182 33.12 10.63 -18.87
CA VAL A 182 33.99 11.63 -18.26
C VAL A 182 35.40 11.10 -18.17
N LEU A 183 36.36 11.91 -18.63
CA LEU A 183 37.78 11.73 -18.35
C LEU A 183 38.23 12.89 -17.47
N THR A 184 38.84 12.61 -16.32
CA THR A 184 39.39 13.67 -15.47
C THR A 184 40.72 13.27 -14.84
N THR A 185 41.60 14.24 -14.64
CA THR A 185 42.83 14.06 -13.84
C THR A 185 42.57 14.19 -12.33
N GLY A 186 41.35 14.58 -11.97
CA GLY A 186 40.95 14.97 -10.63
C GLY A 186 39.91 14.08 -9.97
N ALA A 187 39.43 14.52 -8.81
CA ALA A 187 38.30 13.86 -8.15
C ALA A 187 36.99 14.13 -8.92
N PHE A 188 36.24 13.07 -9.22
CA PHE A 188 34.90 13.16 -9.80
C PHE A 188 33.93 12.29 -9.02
N GLU A 189 32.80 12.88 -8.67
CA GLU A 189 31.70 12.21 -7.99
C GLU A 189 30.49 12.22 -8.93
N PRO A 190 30.03 11.05 -9.41
CA PRO A 190 28.81 10.97 -10.19
C PRO A 190 27.62 11.63 -9.50
N ASN A 191 26.81 12.38 -10.25
CA ASN A 191 25.61 13.03 -9.74
C ASN A 191 24.45 12.91 -10.72
N PHE A 192 23.82 11.74 -10.77
CA PHE A 192 22.72 11.41 -11.69
C PHE A 192 23.10 11.76 -13.14
N ARG A 193 22.42 12.74 -13.75
CA ARG A 193 22.70 13.23 -15.11
C ARG A 193 23.50 14.53 -15.17
N TYR A 194 23.76 15.15 -14.01
CA TYR A 194 24.24 16.52 -13.92
C TYR A 194 25.75 16.59 -14.17
N LYS A 195 26.18 17.57 -14.97
CA LYS A 195 27.60 17.86 -15.22
C LYS A 195 28.25 18.43 -13.95
N PRO A 196 29.58 18.34 -13.82
CA PRO A 196 30.31 19.07 -12.78
C PRO A 196 29.91 20.55 -12.74
N GLY A 197 29.49 21.01 -11.56
CA GLY A 197 29.04 22.39 -11.35
C GLY A 197 27.56 22.65 -11.68
N GLU A 198 26.85 21.71 -12.31
CA GLU A 198 25.40 21.82 -12.48
C GLU A 198 24.69 21.53 -11.17
N THR A 199 23.75 22.40 -10.82
CA THR A 199 22.85 22.20 -9.68
C THR A 199 21.48 21.75 -10.21
N PRO A 200 20.92 20.65 -9.71
CA PRO A 200 19.56 20.25 -10.05
C PRO A 200 18.57 21.39 -9.78
N GLN A 201 17.85 21.81 -10.81
CA GLN A 201 16.80 22.84 -10.68
C GLN A 201 15.45 22.21 -10.34
N GLY A 202 14.59 22.96 -9.66
CA GLY A 202 13.21 22.53 -9.37
C GLY A 202 13.08 21.37 -8.38
N LEU A 203 14.14 21.06 -7.61
CA LEU A 203 14.05 20.06 -6.56
C LEU A 203 13.04 20.46 -5.49
N VAL A 204 12.26 19.49 -5.04
CA VAL A 204 11.37 19.62 -3.88
C VAL A 204 12.07 18.98 -2.68
N SER A 205 12.34 19.83 -1.70
CA SER A 205 12.84 19.48 -0.38
C SER A 205 12.32 20.54 0.59
N TYR A 206 12.26 20.21 1.88
CA TYR A 206 11.88 21.19 2.89
C TYR A 206 13.04 22.15 3.16
N LYS A 207 12.75 23.46 3.17
CA LYS A 207 13.70 24.48 3.58
C LYS A 207 13.70 24.65 5.11
N ASP A 208 14.77 25.23 5.63
CA ASP A 208 14.88 25.55 7.05
C ASP A 208 13.70 26.40 7.53
N GLY A 209 13.06 25.94 8.61
CA GLY A 209 11.89 26.61 9.20
C GLY A 209 10.55 26.37 8.48
N GLU A 210 10.50 25.51 7.45
CA GLU A 210 9.24 25.07 6.83
C GLU A 210 8.61 23.88 7.57
N THR A 211 9.42 23.09 8.28
CA THR A 211 9.00 21.91 9.05
C THR A 211 9.43 21.98 10.50
N TRP A 212 8.94 21.02 11.29
CA TRP A 212 9.43 20.68 12.61
C TRP A 212 9.76 19.19 12.70
N ALA A 213 10.73 18.85 13.55
CA ALA A 213 11.18 17.49 13.76
C ALA A 213 10.20 16.74 14.68
N PHE A 214 9.61 15.64 14.18
CA PHE A 214 8.80 14.75 15.00
C PHE A 214 9.71 13.73 15.70
N ASP A 215 10.09 14.06 16.93
CA ASP A 215 10.95 13.24 17.78
C ASP A 215 10.38 13.15 19.21
N PRO A 216 9.22 12.46 19.38
CA PRO A 216 8.59 12.37 20.68
C PRO A 216 9.42 11.52 21.66
N PRO A 217 9.46 11.90 22.95
CA PRO A 217 10.00 11.00 23.96
C PRO A 217 9.14 9.74 24.06
N ARG A 218 9.71 8.67 24.62
CA ARG A 218 8.96 7.45 24.95
C ARG A 218 7.78 7.80 25.85
N ASP A 219 6.60 7.26 25.54
CA ASP A 219 5.38 7.55 26.29
C ASP A 219 5.44 6.88 27.68
N VAL A 220 5.41 7.68 28.74
CA VAL A 220 5.42 7.17 30.13
C VAL A 220 4.01 6.95 30.69
N PHE A 221 2.97 7.18 29.87
CA PHE A 221 1.56 7.07 30.26
C PHE A 221 1.20 7.91 31.48
N ALA A 222 1.75 9.14 31.53
CA ALA A 222 1.59 10.05 32.65
C ALA A 222 0.10 10.40 32.85
N SER A 223 -0.35 10.42 34.11
CA SER A 223 -1.75 10.68 34.48
C SER A 223 -2.25 12.08 34.13
N GLU A 224 -1.33 13.02 33.95
CA GLU A 224 -1.55 14.40 33.56
C GLU A 224 -1.75 14.59 32.05
N ALA A 225 -1.64 13.51 31.24
CA ALA A 225 -1.95 13.58 29.83
C ALA A 225 -3.38 14.09 29.61
N ALA A 226 -3.50 15.21 28.90
CA ALA A 226 -4.80 15.82 28.58
C ALA A 226 -5.57 15.00 27.54
N LEU A 227 -4.85 14.17 26.77
CA LEU A 227 -5.35 13.26 25.75
C LEU A 227 -4.89 11.82 26.06
N ASP A 228 -5.79 11.04 26.64
CA ASP A 228 -5.65 9.59 26.80
C ASP A 228 -7.01 8.91 26.54
N LEU A 229 -7.09 8.18 25.42
CA LEU A 229 -8.31 7.49 25.01
C LEU A 229 -8.40 6.05 25.54
N ARG A 230 -7.50 5.61 26.42
CA ARG A 230 -7.55 4.27 27.00
C ARG A 230 -8.90 3.99 27.65
N GLY A 231 -9.54 4.99 28.25
CA GLY A 231 -10.87 4.87 28.85
C GLY A 231 -12.00 4.50 27.88
N LEU A 232 -11.80 4.62 26.55
CA LEU A 232 -12.76 4.13 25.56
C LEU A 232 -12.80 2.61 25.47
N ASN A 233 -11.73 1.92 25.88
CA ASN A 233 -11.67 0.48 25.88
C ASN A 233 -12.19 -0.08 27.21
N GLU A 234 -12.74 -1.30 27.14
CA GLU A 234 -12.99 -2.13 28.31
C GLU A 234 -11.76 -2.24 29.21
N LYS A 235 -11.92 -2.57 30.50
CA LYS A 235 -10.75 -2.71 31.38
C LYS A 235 -9.87 -3.86 30.90
N ILE A 236 -10.50 -4.94 30.46
CA ILE A 236 -9.87 -6.03 29.71
C ILE A 236 -10.73 -6.37 28.50
N ALA A 237 -10.12 -6.81 27.40
CA ALA A 237 -10.90 -7.18 26.22
C ALA A 237 -11.76 -8.40 26.51
N GLY A 238 -13.04 -8.32 26.15
CA GLY A 238 -14.01 -9.39 26.38
C GLY A 238 -14.54 -9.43 27.81
N GLU A 239 -14.42 -8.34 28.59
CA GLU A 239 -14.95 -8.30 29.97
C GLU A 239 -16.46 -8.56 30.02
N HIS A 240 -17.18 -8.20 28.94
CA HIS A 240 -18.61 -8.42 28.78
C HIS A 240 -18.95 -9.74 28.06
N GLY A 241 -17.96 -10.56 27.67
CA GLY A 241 -18.14 -11.80 26.91
C GLY A 241 -17.72 -11.69 25.44
N PHE A 242 -18.01 -12.73 24.66
CA PHE A 242 -17.64 -12.80 23.24
C PHE A 242 -18.35 -11.72 22.41
N ILE A 243 -17.66 -11.22 21.39
CA ILE A 243 -18.27 -10.41 20.35
C ILE A 243 -19.30 -11.26 19.58
N ARG A 244 -20.43 -10.64 19.25
CA ARG A 244 -21.57 -11.25 18.57
C ARG A 244 -22.00 -10.36 17.40
N LEU A 245 -22.86 -10.90 16.54
CA LEU A 245 -23.57 -10.11 15.56
C LEU A 245 -24.72 -9.33 16.23
N SER A 246 -25.07 -8.17 15.68
CA SER A 246 -26.34 -7.50 15.92
C SER A 246 -27.54 -8.38 15.52
N ASP A 247 -28.74 -8.01 15.96
CA ASP A 247 -29.96 -8.79 15.68
C ASP A 247 -30.26 -8.93 14.17
N ASP A 248 -29.90 -7.93 13.37
CA ASP A 248 -30.01 -7.96 11.91
C ASP A 248 -28.80 -8.58 11.20
N GLY A 249 -27.76 -8.94 11.94
CA GLY A 249 -26.53 -9.55 11.45
C GLY A 249 -25.54 -8.59 10.81
N ASN A 250 -25.85 -7.30 10.66
CA ASN A 250 -25.03 -6.35 9.90
C ASN A 250 -23.83 -5.80 10.68
N ASP A 251 -23.91 -5.75 12.01
CA ASP A 251 -22.92 -5.08 12.85
C ASP A 251 -22.35 -5.99 13.95
N PHE A 252 -21.32 -5.49 14.65
CA PHE A 252 -20.80 -6.14 15.86
C PHE A 252 -21.42 -5.58 17.15
N VAL A 253 -21.71 -6.47 18.09
CA VAL A 253 -22.08 -6.12 19.47
C VAL A 253 -21.20 -6.86 20.47
N ARG A 254 -20.98 -6.25 21.63
CA ARG A 254 -20.28 -6.89 22.74
C ARG A 254 -21.12 -8.00 23.36
N GLY A 255 -20.52 -8.74 24.29
CA GLY A 255 -21.23 -9.81 25.00
C GLY A 255 -22.42 -9.34 25.86
N ASP A 256 -22.55 -8.04 26.15
CA ASP A 256 -23.72 -7.42 26.81
C ASP A 256 -24.76 -6.84 25.83
N GLY A 257 -24.53 -6.96 24.52
CA GLY A 257 -25.44 -6.46 23.48
C GLY A 257 -25.22 -4.99 23.09
N GLN A 258 -24.28 -4.27 23.71
CA GLN A 258 -23.97 -2.91 23.28
C GLN A 258 -23.21 -2.90 21.94
N PRO A 259 -23.50 -1.97 21.02
CA PRO A 259 -22.75 -1.84 19.77
C PRO A 259 -21.25 -1.63 20.01
N ILE A 260 -20.43 -2.20 19.14
CA ILE A 260 -18.98 -1.99 19.14
C ILE A 260 -18.47 -1.84 17.71
N ARG A 261 -17.69 -0.77 17.48
CA ARG A 261 -16.96 -0.55 16.23
C ARG A 261 -15.48 -0.68 16.47
N PHE A 262 -14.76 -1.25 15.51
CA PHE A 262 -13.37 -1.63 15.68
C PHE A 262 -12.43 -0.71 14.91
N TRP A 263 -11.65 0.09 15.64
CA TRP A 263 -10.56 0.89 15.10
C TRP A 263 -9.25 0.17 15.38
N GLY A 264 -8.61 -0.37 14.34
CA GLY A 264 -7.55 -1.35 14.51
C GLY A 264 -6.34 -1.20 13.60
N GLY A 265 -5.30 -1.97 13.89
CA GLY A 265 -4.12 -2.06 13.04
C GLY A 265 -3.48 -3.45 13.10
N SER A 266 -2.73 -3.80 12.06
CA SER A 266 -1.91 -5.01 12.07
C SER A 266 -0.61 -4.75 12.85
N THR A 267 -0.25 -5.66 13.76
CA THR A 267 0.98 -5.53 14.57
C THR A 267 1.86 -6.78 14.51
N TYR A 268 3.16 -6.54 14.52
CA TYR A 268 4.23 -7.53 14.57
C TYR A 268 5.11 -7.39 15.83
N THR A 269 4.73 -6.53 16.78
CA THR A 269 5.51 -6.22 17.99
C THR A 269 5.65 -7.44 18.92
N GLN A 270 4.79 -8.46 18.78
CA GLN A 270 4.94 -9.74 19.48
C GLN A 270 6.28 -10.45 19.17
N ARG A 271 6.89 -10.16 18.00
CA ARG A 271 8.22 -10.66 17.64
C ARG A 271 9.29 -10.14 18.59
N ILE A 272 9.23 -8.85 18.96
CA ILE A 272 10.15 -8.22 19.91
C ILE A 272 10.04 -8.90 21.28
N ALA A 273 8.80 -9.11 21.75
CA ALA A 273 8.56 -9.75 23.05
C ALA A 273 9.07 -11.20 23.08
N HIS A 274 8.83 -11.96 22.01
CA HIS A 274 9.35 -13.32 21.88
C HIS A 274 10.88 -13.35 21.85
N GLU A 275 11.52 -12.51 21.03
CA GLU A 275 12.98 -12.46 20.89
C GLU A 275 13.67 -12.06 22.19
N LYS A 276 13.10 -11.10 22.93
CA LYS A 276 13.60 -10.66 24.25
C LYS A 276 13.19 -11.60 25.38
N LYS A 277 12.28 -12.55 25.14
CA LYS A 277 11.61 -13.38 26.17
C LYS A 277 10.97 -12.54 27.28
N ASP A 278 10.46 -11.37 26.94
CA ASP A 278 9.91 -10.37 27.86
C ASP A 278 8.60 -9.82 27.31
N GLN A 279 7.58 -9.79 28.15
CA GLN A 279 6.25 -9.32 27.79
C GLN A 279 6.12 -7.79 27.82
N ALA A 280 6.98 -7.09 28.57
CA ALA A 280 6.88 -5.65 28.82
C ALA A 280 6.87 -4.78 27.54
N PRO A 281 7.71 -5.04 26.50
CA PRO A 281 7.63 -4.30 25.23
C PRO A 281 6.24 -4.36 24.57
N LEU A 282 5.58 -5.51 24.65
CA LEU A 282 4.28 -5.72 24.03
C LEU A 282 3.15 -5.12 24.86
N GLU A 283 3.26 -5.16 26.19
CA GLU A 283 2.33 -4.47 27.10
C GLU A 283 2.43 -2.95 26.96
N HIS A 284 3.65 -2.42 26.80
CA HIS A 284 3.89 -1.02 26.48
C HIS A 284 3.22 -0.63 25.16
N HIS A 285 3.45 -1.42 24.10
CA HIS A 285 2.81 -1.23 22.81
C HIS A 285 1.27 -1.24 22.90
N ALA A 286 0.70 -2.19 23.65
CA ALA A 286 -0.73 -2.28 23.85
C ALA A 286 -1.30 -1.03 24.56
N ARG A 287 -0.60 -0.48 25.56
CA ARG A 287 -0.98 0.79 26.20
C ARG A 287 -0.86 1.98 25.25
N PHE A 288 0.23 2.04 24.49
CA PHE A 288 0.49 3.08 23.50
C PHE A 288 -0.61 3.16 22.42
N LEU A 289 -1.06 2.01 21.92
CA LEU A 289 -2.18 1.91 20.97
C LEU A 289 -3.52 2.28 21.60
N ALA A 290 -3.82 1.77 22.80
CA ALA A 290 -5.09 2.03 23.47
C ALA A 290 -5.27 3.52 23.83
N LYS A 291 -4.19 4.19 24.25
CA LYS A 291 -4.16 5.64 24.49
C LYS A 291 -4.53 6.47 23.26
N ARG A 292 -4.32 5.92 22.05
CA ARG A 292 -4.65 6.53 20.75
C ARG A 292 -5.96 6.00 20.15
N GLY A 293 -6.76 5.29 20.94
CA GLY A 293 -8.12 4.89 20.60
C GLY A 293 -8.26 3.56 19.85
N VAL A 294 -7.17 2.80 19.71
CA VAL A 294 -7.21 1.44 19.14
C VAL A 294 -7.89 0.48 20.11
N ASN A 295 -8.85 -0.31 19.62
CA ASN A 295 -9.55 -1.35 20.41
C ASN A 295 -9.50 -2.75 19.79
N ILE A 296 -8.82 -2.92 18.67
CA ILE A 296 -8.54 -4.24 18.11
C ILE A 296 -7.19 -4.24 17.39
N VAL A 297 -6.50 -5.38 17.38
CA VAL A 297 -5.35 -5.60 16.51
C VAL A 297 -5.49 -6.88 15.72
N ARG A 298 -4.85 -6.91 14.55
CA ARG A 298 -4.72 -8.13 13.75
C ARG A 298 -3.31 -8.70 13.91
N LEU A 299 -3.24 -9.98 14.24
CA LEU A 299 -2.05 -10.79 14.04
C LEU A 299 -2.14 -11.45 12.68
N HIS A 300 -1.16 -11.20 11.83
CA HIS A 300 -0.97 -11.94 10.59
C HIS A 300 0.30 -12.79 10.68
N GLY A 301 0.14 -14.10 10.54
CA GLY A 301 1.18 -15.08 10.78
C GLY A 301 1.13 -16.26 9.79
N ALA A 302 2.08 -17.17 9.97
CA ALA A 302 2.26 -18.37 9.17
C ALA A 302 2.61 -19.52 10.12
N ILE A 303 1.57 -20.22 10.59
CA ILE A 303 1.66 -21.26 11.64
C ILE A 303 2.30 -22.56 11.15
N GLU A 304 2.35 -22.77 9.83
CA GLU A 304 2.86 -24.01 9.25
C GLU A 304 4.34 -24.22 9.61
N PRO A 305 4.77 -25.47 9.85
CA PRO A 305 6.12 -25.73 10.29
C PRO A 305 7.12 -25.55 9.13
N LYS A 306 8.25 -24.91 9.45
CA LYS A 306 9.27 -24.51 8.46
C LYS A 306 10.41 -25.52 8.29
N SER A 307 10.45 -26.57 9.13
CA SER A 307 11.52 -27.56 9.13
C SER A 307 11.30 -28.64 8.05
N PRO A 308 12.33 -29.02 7.28
CA PRO A 308 12.23 -30.09 6.28
C PRO A 308 11.86 -31.47 6.85
N ASN A 309 12.08 -31.69 8.15
CA ASN A 309 11.78 -32.97 8.83
C ASN A 309 10.43 -32.93 9.57
N SER A 310 9.66 -31.86 9.43
CA SER A 310 8.35 -31.71 10.09
C SER A 310 7.28 -32.57 9.42
N LYS A 311 6.27 -32.94 10.19
CA LYS A 311 5.02 -33.49 9.69
C LYS A 311 4.06 -32.35 9.36
N VAL A 312 3.13 -32.61 8.43
CA VAL A 312 2.08 -31.63 8.06
C VAL A 312 1.22 -31.19 9.25
N THR A 313 1.19 -31.98 10.32
CA THR A 313 0.43 -31.73 11.56
C THR A 313 1.24 -31.00 12.65
N ASP A 314 2.55 -30.83 12.48
CA ASP A 314 3.37 -30.05 13.41
C ASP A 314 3.07 -28.55 13.23
N VAL A 315 3.51 -27.70 14.15
CA VAL A 315 3.36 -26.23 14.07
C VAL A 315 4.69 -25.52 14.25
N ASP A 316 4.78 -24.27 13.79
CA ASP A 316 5.85 -23.36 14.20
C ASP A 316 5.60 -22.90 15.65
N GLU A 317 6.31 -23.52 16.61
CA GLU A 317 6.21 -23.21 18.04
C GLU A 317 6.60 -21.75 18.36
N LYS A 318 7.44 -21.11 17.53
CA LYS A 318 7.76 -19.67 17.68
C LYS A 318 6.56 -18.80 17.30
N GLU A 319 5.85 -19.15 16.23
CA GLU A 319 4.63 -18.42 15.82
C GLU A 319 3.51 -18.64 16.84
N LEU A 320 3.36 -19.85 17.38
CA LEU A 320 2.38 -20.16 18.41
C LEU A 320 2.60 -19.34 19.70
N ASP A 321 3.85 -19.27 20.19
CA ASP A 321 4.19 -18.44 21.35
C ASP A 321 3.88 -16.94 21.10
N GLN A 322 4.18 -16.44 19.90
CA GLN A 322 3.88 -15.07 19.51
C GLN A 322 2.38 -14.76 19.52
N ILE A 323 1.54 -15.67 19.03
CA ILE A 323 0.07 -15.56 19.10
C ILE A 323 -0.37 -15.44 20.56
N TYR A 324 0.11 -16.33 21.41
CA TYR A 324 -0.25 -16.36 22.82
C TYR A 324 0.17 -15.11 23.59
N ARG A 325 1.39 -14.62 23.35
CA ARG A 325 1.87 -13.36 23.92
C ARG A 325 1.01 -12.18 23.49
N LEU A 326 0.69 -12.08 22.21
CA LEU A 326 -0.09 -10.95 21.71
C LEU A 326 -1.46 -10.87 22.36
N VAL A 327 -2.22 -11.98 22.35
CA VAL A 327 -3.56 -12.01 22.94
C VAL A 327 -3.51 -11.63 24.42
N ALA A 328 -2.54 -12.15 25.18
CA ALA A 328 -2.42 -11.86 26.60
C ALA A 328 -2.10 -10.39 26.91
N ALA A 329 -1.19 -9.75 26.16
CA ALA A 329 -0.87 -8.33 26.34
C ALA A 329 -2.05 -7.43 25.92
N MET A 330 -2.63 -7.67 24.75
CA MET A 330 -3.71 -6.85 24.20
C MET A 330 -4.96 -6.91 25.07
N LYS A 331 -5.28 -8.10 25.61
CA LYS A 331 -6.36 -8.29 26.58
C LYS A 331 -6.26 -7.35 27.77
N LYS A 332 -5.08 -7.20 28.39
CA LYS A 332 -4.87 -6.28 29.54
C LYS A 332 -5.12 -4.81 29.17
N ALA A 333 -4.92 -4.45 27.90
CA ALA A 333 -5.16 -3.10 27.39
C ALA A 333 -6.59 -2.87 26.88
N GLY A 334 -7.50 -3.84 27.00
CA GLY A 334 -8.85 -3.71 26.46
C GLY A 334 -8.89 -3.76 24.93
N ILE A 335 -7.85 -4.31 24.30
CA ILE A 335 -7.71 -4.44 22.85
C ILE A 335 -8.06 -5.88 22.46
N TYR A 336 -9.07 -6.04 21.62
CA TYR A 336 -9.45 -7.33 21.03
C TYR A 336 -8.42 -7.80 20.01
N THR A 337 -8.46 -9.07 19.61
CA THR A 337 -7.55 -9.62 18.59
C THR A 337 -8.29 -10.35 17.47
N ILE A 338 -7.83 -10.15 16.23
CA ILE A 338 -8.06 -11.07 15.10
C ILE A 338 -6.82 -11.94 14.93
N ILE A 339 -7.03 -13.24 14.78
CA ILE A 339 -5.97 -14.20 14.48
C ILE A 339 -6.09 -14.65 13.03
N SER A 340 -5.06 -14.36 12.23
CA SER A 340 -4.89 -14.77 10.84
C SER A 340 -3.66 -15.68 10.74
N PRO A 341 -3.81 -17.01 10.88
CA PRO A 341 -2.68 -17.90 11.10
C PRO A 341 -2.11 -18.53 9.82
N TYR A 342 -2.75 -18.34 8.67
CA TYR A 342 -2.41 -19.06 7.45
C TYR A 342 -2.37 -18.17 6.20
N TRP A 343 -1.30 -18.29 5.42
CA TRP A 343 -1.07 -17.56 4.16
C TRP A 343 -0.62 -18.51 3.05
N GLY A 344 -1.57 -19.15 2.38
CA GLY A 344 -1.30 -20.24 1.42
C GLY A 344 -0.34 -19.87 0.29
N SER A 345 -0.39 -18.61 -0.18
CA SER A 345 0.47 -18.12 -1.27
C SER A 345 1.95 -17.92 -0.88
N HIS A 346 2.28 -17.96 0.42
CA HIS A 346 3.64 -17.83 0.97
C HIS A 346 4.08 -19.03 1.80
N ALA A 347 3.15 -19.91 2.17
CA ALA A 347 3.43 -21.19 2.78
C ALA A 347 3.99 -22.17 1.73
N LYS A 348 4.95 -23.00 2.16
CA LYS A 348 5.59 -24.01 1.31
C LYS A 348 5.39 -25.42 1.88
N PRO A 349 5.13 -26.42 1.04
CA PRO A 349 5.14 -27.82 1.47
C PRO A 349 6.55 -28.21 1.90
N GLN A 350 6.67 -29.04 2.95
CA GLN A 350 7.94 -29.66 3.32
C GLN A 350 8.03 -31.09 2.76
N PRO A 351 9.25 -31.64 2.57
CA PRO A 351 9.44 -33.03 2.22
C PRO A 351 8.70 -33.97 3.18
N GLY A 352 8.04 -34.99 2.64
CA GLY A 352 7.37 -36.02 3.45
C GLY A 352 5.97 -35.67 3.97
N TRP A 353 5.46 -34.46 3.72
CA TRP A 353 4.08 -34.12 4.08
C TRP A 353 3.02 -34.93 3.32
N GLY A 354 3.34 -35.41 2.11
CA GLY A 354 2.39 -36.16 1.28
C GLY A 354 1.29 -35.30 0.63
N VAL A 355 1.38 -33.98 0.74
CA VAL A 355 0.51 -33.04 0.00
C VAL A 355 0.80 -33.17 -1.49
N ALA A 356 -0.26 -33.23 -2.31
CA ALA A 356 -0.08 -33.33 -3.75
C ALA A 356 0.64 -32.08 -4.30
N ASP A 357 1.56 -32.27 -5.23
CA ASP A 357 2.28 -31.18 -5.92
C ASP A 357 3.32 -30.40 -5.07
N ALA A 358 3.98 -31.09 -4.12
CA ALA A 358 5.08 -30.52 -3.31
C ALA A 358 6.19 -29.85 -4.13
N GLU A 359 6.39 -30.29 -5.38
CA GLU A 359 7.39 -29.76 -6.32
C GLU A 359 7.08 -28.35 -6.83
N SER A 360 5.82 -27.90 -6.76
CA SER A 360 5.41 -26.53 -7.13
C SER A 360 5.94 -25.46 -6.17
N GLY A 361 6.34 -25.86 -4.95
CA GLY A 361 6.90 -24.97 -3.93
C GLY A 361 5.91 -23.95 -3.33
N SER A 362 4.60 -24.13 -3.50
CA SER A 362 3.54 -23.23 -3.04
C SER A 362 2.33 -24.02 -2.55
N LEU A 363 1.67 -23.59 -1.45
CA LEU A 363 0.41 -24.19 -0.97
C LEU A 363 -0.86 -23.47 -1.45
N ALA A 364 -0.71 -22.43 -2.27
CA ALA A 364 -1.83 -21.64 -2.80
C ALA A 364 -2.98 -22.52 -3.34
N ALA A 365 -4.20 -22.19 -2.93
CA ALA A 365 -5.46 -22.86 -3.23
C ALA A 365 -5.60 -24.32 -2.76
N LEU A 366 -4.51 -25.01 -2.37
CA LEU A 366 -4.58 -26.43 -1.99
C LEU A 366 -5.43 -26.65 -0.73
N VAL A 367 -5.49 -25.68 0.19
CA VAL A 367 -6.25 -25.82 1.44
C VAL A 367 -7.74 -26.06 1.17
N PHE A 368 -8.27 -25.60 0.04
CA PHE A 368 -9.68 -25.74 -0.31
C PHE A 368 -10.08 -27.17 -0.70
N PHE A 369 -9.14 -28.01 -1.13
CA PHE A 369 -9.50 -29.34 -1.68
C PHE A 369 -8.50 -30.48 -1.44
N ASP A 370 -7.26 -30.21 -1.02
CA ASP A 370 -6.29 -31.27 -0.70
C ASP A 370 -6.53 -31.80 0.73
N PRO A 371 -6.92 -33.07 0.89
CA PRO A 371 -7.31 -33.61 2.19
C PRO A 371 -6.14 -33.72 3.18
N VAL A 372 -4.91 -33.90 2.69
CA VAL A 372 -3.72 -34.00 3.56
C VAL A 372 -3.40 -32.63 4.15
N LEU A 373 -3.44 -31.58 3.32
CA LEU A 373 -3.27 -30.21 3.80
C LEU A 373 -4.42 -29.79 4.73
N GLN A 374 -5.67 -30.15 4.43
CA GLN A 374 -6.81 -29.86 5.32
C GLN A 374 -6.65 -30.52 6.69
N GLN A 375 -6.11 -31.74 6.75
CA GLN A 375 -5.80 -32.41 8.01
C GLN A 375 -4.71 -31.67 8.79
N GLY A 376 -3.62 -31.26 8.13
CA GLY A 376 -2.56 -30.45 8.74
C GLY A 376 -3.09 -29.13 9.28
N TYR A 377 -3.87 -28.42 8.46
CA TYR A 377 -4.48 -27.15 8.83
C TYR A 377 -5.39 -27.27 10.07
N LYS A 378 -6.26 -28.30 10.13
CA LYS A 378 -7.05 -28.58 11.35
C LYS A 378 -6.17 -28.85 12.58
N ALA A 379 -5.06 -29.57 12.43
CA ALA A 379 -4.11 -29.79 13.51
C ALA A 379 -3.46 -28.48 14.00
N TRP A 380 -3.13 -27.57 13.08
CA TRP A 380 -2.59 -26.25 13.44
C TRP A 380 -3.61 -25.41 14.21
N LEU A 381 -4.85 -25.36 13.74
CA LEU A 381 -5.93 -24.65 14.45
C LEU A 381 -6.18 -25.24 15.85
N LYS A 382 -6.10 -26.56 16.01
CA LYS A 382 -6.20 -27.21 17.31
C LYS A 382 -5.11 -26.73 18.27
N ARG A 383 -3.86 -26.67 17.83
CA ARG A 383 -2.74 -26.16 18.65
C ARG A 383 -2.95 -24.70 19.06
N ILE A 384 -3.53 -23.86 18.20
CA ILE A 384 -3.80 -22.44 18.52
C ILE A 384 -4.96 -22.29 19.53
N TYR A 385 -6.06 -23.02 19.33
CA TYR A 385 -7.32 -22.71 20.02
C TYR A 385 -7.63 -23.61 21.21
N ALA A 386 -7.19 -24.87 21.20
CA ALA A 386 -7.51 -25.84 22.25
C ALA A 386 -6.46 -25.88 23.37
N ASP A 387 -5.19 -25.64 23.05
CA ASP A 387 -4.13 -25.62 24.04
C ASP A 387 -4.28 -24.38 24.96
N PRO A 388 -4.03 -24.49 26.27
CA PRO A 388 -4.04 -23.33 27.15
C PRO A 388 -2.94 -22.33 26.77
N ASN A 389 -3.30 -21.06 26.60
CA ASN A 389 -2.32 -19.99 26.44
C ASN A 389 -1.50 -19.85 27.74
N PRO A 390 -0.17 -20.02 27.72
CA PRO A 390 0.66 -20.00 28.93
C PRO A 390 0.70 -18.61 29.63
N TYR A 391 0.34 -17.53 28.94
CA TYR A 391 0.35 -16.17 29.47
C TYR A 391 -1.00 -15.72 30.04
N SER A 392 -2.11 -16.39 29.69
CA SER A 392 -3.45 -16.09 30.21
C SER A 392 -4.08 -17.24 31.00
N GLY A 393 -3.56 -18.46 30.86
CA GLY A 393 -4.11 -19.70 31.45
C GLY A 393 -5.36 -20.24 30.75
N LEU A 394 -5.86 -19.57 29.70
CA LEU A 394 -7.09 -19.93 28.99
C LEU A 394 -6.77 -20.44 27.59
N PRO A 395 -7.39 -21.55 27.13
CA PRO A 395 -7.45 -21.86 25.72
C PRO A 395 -8.09 -20.72 24.94
N LEU A 396 -7.52 -20.37 23.78
CA LEU A 396 -8.05 -19.25 23.00
C LEU A 396 -9.49 -19.50 22.51
N ALA A 397 -9.92 -20.76 22.34
CA ALA A 397 -11.33 -21.10 22.06
C ALA A 397 -12.31 -20.55 23.12
N LYS A 398 -11.83 -20.35 24.36
CA LYS A 398 -12.61 -19.86 25.50
C LYS A 398 -12.29 -18.42 25.89
N ASP A 399 -11.40 -17.73 25.17
CA ASP A 399 -11.00 -16.36 25.48
C ASP A 399 -11.79 -15.35 24.65
N PRO A 400 -12.68 -14.54 25.27
CA PRO A 400 -13.45 -13.51 24.56
C PRO A 400 -12.61 -12.32 24.08
N ALA A 401 -11.34 -12.22 24.49
CA ALA A 401 -10.42 -11.22 23.96
C ALA A 401 -10.07 -11.46 22.47
N VAL A 402 -10.25 -12.69 21.98
CA VAL A 402 -10.21 -12.98 20.54
C VAL A 402 -11.60 -12.68 19.98
N ALA A 403 -11.71 -11.69 19.09
CA ALA A 403 -12.99 -11.28 18.53
C ALA A 403 -13.35 -12.11 17.29
N ILE A 404 -12.39 -12.29 16.38
CA ILE A 404 -12.60 -12.91 15.06
C ILE A 404 -11.48 -13.91 14.76
N LEU A 405 -11.87 -15.09 14.27
CA LEU A 405 -10.96 -16.10 13.73
C LEU A 405 -10.94 -15.95 12.21
N GLN A 406 -9.80 -15.59 11.63
CA GLN A 406 -9.66 -15.57 10.17
C GLN A 406 -9.14 -16.93 9.70
N ILE A 407 -9.89 -17.61 8.82
CA ILE A 407 -9.52 -18.94 8.32
C ILE A 407 -8.26 -18.85 7.45
N GLN A 408 -8.28 -18.01 6.43
CA GLN A 408 -7.12 -17.85 5.54
C GLN A 408 -6.91 -16.38 5.18
N ASN A 409 -5.66 -16.05 4.84
CA ASN A 409 -5.26 -14.76 4.30
C ASN A 409 -4.90 -14.88 2.82
N GLU A 410 -5.46 -13.99 2.00
CA GLU A 410 -5.02 -13.74 0.61
C GLU A 410 -4.85 -15.00 -0.26
N ASP A 411 -5.76 -15.97 -0.09
CA ASP A 411 -5.86 -17.14 -0.93
C ASP A 411 -7.27 -17.28 -1.50
N SER A 412 -7.34 -17.73 -2.75
CA SER A 412 -8.60 -17.89 -3.47
C SER A 412 -8.37 -18.76 -4.71
N MET A 413 -9.33 -19.64 -5.00
CA MET A 413 -9.36 -20.34 -6.28
C MET A 413 -9.67 -19.39 -7.46
N LEU A 414 -10.19 -18.19 -7.19
CA LEU A 414 -10.63 -17.20 -8.17
C LEU A 414 -9.58 -16.11 -8.44
N PHE A 415 -8.35 -16.30 -7.95
CA PHE A 415 -7.20 -15.41 -8.15
C PHE A 415 -6.07 -16.07 -8.96
N TRP A 416 -5.11 -15.27 -9.44
CA TRP A 416 -4.01 -15.70 -10.32
C TRP A 416 -3.08 -16.76 -9.71
N THR A 417 -3.04 -16.88 -8.38
CA THR A 417 -2.27 -17.92 -7.70
C THR A 417 -2.82 -19.32 -7.94
N MET A 418 -4.08 -19.47 -8.38
CA MET A 418 -4.68 -20.75 -8.75
C MET A 418 -3.89 -21.45 -9.86
N GLN A 419 -3.21 -20.72 -10.75
CA GLN A 419 -2.37 -21.30 -11.81
C GLN A 419 -1.08 -21.95 -11.29
N ARG A 420 -0.81 -21.88 -9.97
CA ARG A 420 0.27 -22.63 -9.32
C ARG A 420 -0.10 -24.08 -9.05
N VAL A 421 -1.40 -24.41 -9.01
CA VAL A 421 -1.89 -25.79 -8.84
C VAL A 421 -1.60 -26.59 -10.11
N LYS A 422 -0.71 -27.57 -10.04
CA LYS A 422 -0.28 -28.37 -11.19
C LYS A 422 -0.21 -29.86 -10.83
N GLY A 423 0.36 -30.65 -11.73
CA GLY A 423 0.71 -32.05 -11.48
C GLY A 423 -0.45 -32.90 -10.95
N GLN A 424 -0.20 -33.63 -9.87
CA GLN A 424 -1.20 -34.52 -9.27
C GLN A 424 -2.32 -33.75 -8.57
N ALA A 425 -2.04 -32.58 -7.97
CA ALA A 425 -3.06 -31.77 -7.32
C ALA A 425 -4.11 -31.29 -8.32
N TYR A 426 -3.67 -30.81 -9.50
CA TYR A 426 -4.58 -30.43 -10.58
C TYR A 426 -5.42 -31.61 -11.09
N LYS A 427 -4.82 -32.79 -11.28
CA LYS A 427 -5.56 -34.00 -11.68
C LYS A 427 -6.63 -34.39 -10.65
N ASN A 428 -6.33 -34.27 -9.36
CA ASN A 428 -7.29 -34.51 -8.28
C ASN A 428 -8.44 -33.50 -8.34
N LEU A 429 -8.13 -32.22 -8.57
CA LEU A 429 -9.13 -31.17 -8.72
C LEU A 429 -10.03 -31.39 -9.94
N CYS A 430 -9.47 -31.76 -11.10
CA CYS A 430 -10.24 -32.10 -12.31
C CYS A 430 -11.19 -33.29 -12.08
N LYS A 431 -10.80 -34.24 -11.23
CA LYS A 431 -11.67 -35.34 -10.81
C LYS A 431 -12.80 -34.87 -9.91
N LEU A 432 -12.52 -34.01 -8.93
CA LEU A 432 -13.56 -33.40 -8.08
C LEU A 432 -14.56 -32.60 -8.92
N TYR A 433 -14.08 -31.85 -9.92
CA TYR A 433 -14.93 -31.12 -10.84
C TYR A 433 -15.81 -32.06 -11.67
N GLY A 434 -15.25 -33.13 -12.22
CA GLY A 434 -16.01 -34.16 -12.94
C GLY A 434 -17.08 -34.84 -12.10
N ASP A 435 -16.79 -35.17 -10.84
CA ASP A 435 -17.75 -35.79 -9.93
C ASP A 435 -18.87 -34.80 -9.52
N TRP A 436 -18.55 -33.52 -9.35
CA TRP A 436 -19.54 -32.47 -9.16
C TRP A 436 -20.46 -32.31 -10.38
N LEU A 437 -19.91 -32.33 -11.60
CA LEU A 437 -20.69 -32.24 -12.84
C LEU A 437 -21.64 -33.43 -13.03
N LYS A 438 -21.22 -34.65 -12.67
CA LYS A 438 -22.14 -35.81 -12.64
C LYS A 438 -23.30 -35.58 -11.69
N THR A 439 -23.06 -34.95 -10.56
CA THR A 439 -24.13 -34.60 -9.61
C THR A 439 -25.07 -33.55 -10.19
N LYS A 440 -24.54 -32.52 -10.87
CA LYS A 440 -25.33 -31.43 -11.46
C LYS A 440 -26.16 -31.87 -12.67
N TYR A 441 -25.57 -32.65 -13.58
CA TYR A 441 -26.19 -33.01 -14.87
C TYR A 441 -26.70 -34.46 -14.95
N GLY A 442 -26.36 -35.30 -13.97
CA GLY A 442 -26.64 -36.74 -13.95
C GLY A 442 -25.58 -37.58 -14.69
N SER A 443 -24.85 -37.01 -15.66
CA SER A 443 -23.71 -37.68 -16.32
C SER A 443 -22.78 -36.67 -16.99
N LEU A 444 -21.55 -37.09 -17.34
CA LEU A 444 -20.58 -36.22 -18.03
C LEU A 444 -20.97 -35.97 -19.49
N GLU A 445 -21.66 -36.91 -20.13
CA GLU A 445 -22.20 -36.76 -21.48
C GLU A 445 -23.25 -35.64 -21.53
N LYS A 446 -24.10 -35.55 -20.50
CA LYS A 446 -25.08 -34.47 -20.37
C LYS A 446 -24.42 -33.12 -20.11
N ALA A 447 -23.34 -33.07 -19.33
CA ALA A 447 -22.55 -31.86 -19.14
C ALA A 447 -21.94 -31.38 -20.48
N GLN A 448 -21.32 -32.30 -21.25
CA GLN A 448 -20.78 -31.98 -22.58
C GLN A 448 -21.86 -31.46 -23.54
N ALA A 449 -23.06 -32.07 -23.52
CA ALA A 449 -24.19 -31.63 -24.32
C ALA A 449 -24.65 -30.21 -23.93
N ALA A 450 -24.71 -29.91 -22.62
CA ALA A 450 -25.02 -28.56 -22.12
C ALA A 450 -24.00 -27.51 -22.58
N TRP A 451 -22.73 -27.91 -22.71
CA TRP A 451 -21.66 -27.06 -23.23
C TRP A 451 -21.54 -27.08 -24.75
N LYS A 452 -22.52 -27.64 -25.48
CA LYS A 452 -22.53 -27.68 -26.95
C LYS A 452 -21.22 -28.22 -27.54
N GLY A 453 -20.56 -29.14 -26.84
CA GLY A 453 -19.30 -29.75 -27.26
C GLY A 453 -18.03 -28.91 -27.07
N ASP A 454 -18.04 -27.85 -26.25
CA ASP A 454 -16.82 -27.12 -25.87
C ASP A 454 -15.82 -28.02 -25.12
N LYS A 455 -14.56 -28.02 -25.55
CA LYS A 455 -13.50 -28.94 -25.07
C LYS A 455 -12.30 -28.18 -24.51
N HIS A 456 -11.63 -28.81 -23.56
CA HIS A 456 -10.34 -28.42 -23.01
C HIS A 456 -9.32 -29.53 -23.28
N ASP A 457 -8.06 -29.19 -23.50
CA ASP A 457 -7.02 -30.17 -23.86
C ASP A 457 -6.76 -31.21 -22.74
N ASP A 458 -7.03 -30.82 -21.50
CA ASP A 458 -6.93 -31.70 -20.31
C ASP A 458 -8.18 -32.57 -20.04
N ASP A 459 -9.20 -32.54 -20.90
CA ASP A 459 -10.39 -33.36 -20.72
C ASP A 459 -10.09 -34.87 -20.86
N ASP A 460 -10.35 -35.64 -19.80
CA ASP A 460 -10.30 -37.10 -19.79
C ASP A 460 -11.58 -37.65 -19.13
N PHE A 461 -12.67 -37.52 -19.88
CA PHE A 461 -14.00 -37.95 -19.44
C PHE A 461 -14.08 -39.45 -19.13
N ALA A 462 -13.26 -40.28 -19.81
CA ALA A 462 -13.20 -41.72 -19.56
C ALA A 462 -12.71 -42.04 -18.14
N GLN A 463 -11.79 -41.23 -17.61
CA GLN A 463 -11.33 -41.34 -16.23
C GLN A 463 -12.07 -40.37 -15.28
N GLY A 464 -13.13 -39.72 -15.76
CA GLY A 464 -13.93 -38.77 -15.00
C GLY A 464 -13.20 -37.48 -14.63
N ARG A 465 -12.11 -37.13 -15.33
CA ARG A 465 -11.39 -35.86 -15.14
C ARG A 465 -11.84 -34.85 -16.20
N VAL A 466 -12.24 -33.67 -15.74
CA VAL A 466 -12.67 -32.58 -16.62
C VAL A 466 -11.70 -31.43 -16.47
N GLY A 467 -11.10 -30.99 -17.58
CA GLY A 467 -10.14 -29.90 -17.62
C GLY A 467 -10.78 -28.55 -17.27
N MET A 468 -9.98 -27.65 -16.70
CA MET A 468 -10.43 -26.34 -16.23
C MET A 468 -9.68 -25.22 -16.96
N TYR A 469 -10.41 -24.21 -17.43
CA TYR A 469 -9.79 -23.01 -17.98
C TYR A 469 -9.10 -22.21 -16.87
N ILE A 470 -7.99 -21.55 -17.20
CA ILE A 470 -7.35 -20.60 -16.27
C ILE A 470 -8.29 -19.44 -15.94
N VAL A 471 -8.09 -18.81 -14.78
CA VAL A 471 -9.00 -17.76 -14.26
C VAL A 471 -9.12 -16.53 -15.18
N TRP A 472 -8.15 -16.31 -16.08
CA TRP A 472 -8.25 -15.26 -17.11
C TRP A 472 -9.56 -15.35 -17.91
N PHE A 473 -10.05 -16.56 -18.20
CA PHE A 473 -11.31 -16.76 -18.93
C PHE A 473 -12.55 -16.25 -18.19
N PHE A 474 -12.46 -15.97 -16.89
CA PHE A 474 -13.56 -15.34 -16.14
C PHE A 474 -13.58 -13.81 -16.28
N THR A 475 -12.49 -13.20 -16.76
CA THR A 475 -12.34 -11.75 -16.80
C THR A 475 -13.13 -11.12 -17.95
N ARG A 476 -13.42 -9.81 -17.82
CA ARG A 476 -13.99 -9.02 -18.90
C ARG A 476 -13.03 -8.86 -20.08
N ASP A 477 -11.72 -8.88 -19.85
CA ASP A 477 -10.71 -8.86 -20.91
C ASP A 477 -10.85 -10.08 -21.84
N ALA A 478 -10.97 -11.29 -21.28
CA ALA A 478 -11.19 -12.49 -22.06
C ALA A 478 -12.52 -12.48 -22.84
N ALA A 479 -13.57 -11.95 -22.24
CA ALA A 479 -14.86 -11.76 -22.91
C ALA A 479 -14.75 -10.77 -24.09
N ASN A 480 -14.09 -9.63 -23.89
CA ASN A 480 -13.87 -8.62 -24.93
C ASN A 480 -13.02 -9.15 -26.10
N LYS A 481 -12.10 -10.08 -25.82
CA LYS A 481 -11.29 -10.78 -26.84
C LYS A 481 -11.99 -12.02 -27.44
N GLY A 482 -13.26 -12.24 -27.13
CA GLY A 482 -14.06 -13.34 -27.63
C GLY A 482 -13.66 -14.73 -27.12
N GLN A 483 -12.74 -14.83 -26.15
CA GLN A 483 -12.20 -16.11 -25.67
C GLN A 483 -13.16 -16.83 -24.72
N SER A 484 -14.05 -16.09 -24.06
CA SER A 484 -15.05 -16.63 -23.13
C SER A 484 -16.43 -16.83 -23.77
N THR A 485 -16.61 -16.43 -25.04
CA THR A 485 -17.93 -16.36 -25.71
C THR A 485 -18.11 -17.39 -26.84
N ALA A 486 -17.14 -18.29 -27.05
CA ALA A 486 -17.30 -19.39 -28.01
C ALA A 486 -18.56 -20.24 -27.68
N PRO A 487 -19.22 -20.87 -28.66
CA PRO A 487 -20.44 -21.65 -28.40
C PRO A 487 -20.25 -22.67 -27.26
N GLY A 488 -21.08 -22.56 -26.21
CA GLY A 488 -21.02 -23.45 -25.04
C GLY A 488 -20.00 -23.08 -23.96
N ARG A 489 -18.94 -22.35 -24.31
CA ARG A 489 -17.91 -21.82 -23.38
C ARG A 489 -18.52 -21.03 -22.21
N PRO A 490 -19.51 -20.11 -22.40
CA PRO A 490 -20.12 -19.41 -21.28
C PRO A 490 -20.72 -20.34 -20.22
N GLN A 491 -21.44 -21.39 -20.64
CA GLN A 491 -22.05 -22.35 -19.72
C GLN A 491 -20.98 -23.16 -18.98
N ARG A 492 -19.94 -23.63 -19.70
CA ARG A 492 -18.82 -24.35 -19.08
C ARG A 492 -18.07 -23.49 -18.06
N LEU A 493 -17.85 -22.22 -18.35
CA LEU A 493 -17.23 -21.27 -17.42
C LEU A 493 -18.15 -20.93 -16.24
N SER A 494 -19.47 -20.86 -16.45
CA SER A 494 -20.47 -20.69 -15.38
C SER A 494 -20.44 -21.87 -14.40
N ASP A 495 -20.45 -23.10 -14.93
CA ASP A 495 -20.31 -24.33 -14.14
C ASP A 495 -18.97 -24.40 -13.40
N GLN A 496 -17.87 -24.01 -14.05
CA GLN A 496 -16.55 -24.00 -13.44
C GLN A 496 -16.46 -22.98 -12.29
N LEU A 497 -16.97 -21.76 -12.49
CA LEU A 497 -17.00 -20.74 -11.46
C LEU A 497 -17.84 -21.18 -10.25
N GLU A 498 -19.02 -21.77 -10.51
CA GLU A 498 -19.87 -22.33 -9.46
C GLU A 498 -19.15 -23.42 -8.67
N PHE A 499 -18.51 -24.38 -9.35
CA PHE A 499 -17.74 -25.44 -8.69
C PHE A 499 -16.63 -24.88 -7.79
N MET A 500 -15.85 -23.91 -8.29
CA MET A 500 -14.74 -23.31 -7.54
C MET A 500 -15.25 -22.53 -6.33
N ALA A 501 -16.29 -21.71 -6.49
CA ALA A 501 -16.91 -20.97 -5.40
C ALA A 501 -17.51 -21.91 -4.35
N ARG A 502 -18.20 -22.99 -4.77
CA ARG A 502 -18.76 -24.00 -3.85
C ARG A 502 -17.69 -24.81 -3.13
N THR A 503 -16.56 -25.08 -3.77
CA THR A 503 -15.42 -25.76 -3.14
C THR A 503 -14.87 -24.92 -1.99
N MET A 504 -14.64 -23.62 -2.22
CA MET A 504 -14.24 -22.68 -1.17
C MET A 504 -15.31 -22.57 -0.07
N HIS A 505 -16.59 -22.41 -0.43
CA HIS A 505 -17.69 -22.32 0.54
C HIS A 505 -17.77 -23.57 1.44
N SER A 506 -17.63 -24.76 0.86
CA SER A 506 -17.70 -26.03 1.59
C SER A 506 -16.51 -26.18 2.54
N PHE A 507 -15.30 -25.81 2.11
CA PHE A 507 -14.14 -25.77 2.98
C PHE A 507 -14.33 -24.80 4.16
N ASN A 508 -14.81 -23.58 3.88
CA ASN A 508 -15.06 -22.57 4.90
C ASN A 508 -16.09 -23.07 5.94
N GLN A 509 -17.17 -23.70 5.48
CA GLN A 509 -18.19 -24.30 6.34
C GLN A 509 -17.62 -25.46 7.18
N GLU A 510 -16.79 -26.31 6.59
CA GLU A 510 -16.15 -27.43 7.27
C GLU A 510 -15.21 -26.96 8.39
N ILE A 511 -14.40 -25.94 8.14
CA ILE A 511 -13.52 -25.36 9.17
C ILE A 511 -14.35 -24.65 10.25
N ALA A 512 -15.44 -23.99 9.89
CA ALA A 512 -16.37 -23.42 10.87
C ALA A 512 -16.92 -24.50 11.81
N ARG A 513 -17.39 -25.61 11.24
CA ARG A 513 -17.89 -26.76 12.01
C ARG A 513 -16.81 -27.29 12.94
N TYR A 514 -15.59 -27.50 12.43
CA TYR A 514 -14.45 -27.96 13.23
C TYR A 514 -14.16 -27.03 14.42
N LEU A 515 -14.08 -25.71 14.17
CA LEU A 515 -13.85 -24.71 15.22
C LEU A 515 -14.97 -24.72 16.28
N ARG A 516 -16.23 -24.83 15.85
CA ARG A 516 -17.41 -24.78 16.74
C ARG A 516 -17.60 -26.06 17.54
N GLU A 517 -17.64 -27.19 16.85
CA GLU A 517 -18.07 -28.48 17.40
C GLU A 517 -16.92 -29.26 18.05
N GLU A 518 -15.72 -29.24 17.45
CA GLU A 518 -14.58 -29.99 17.97
C GLU A 518 -13.70 -29.16 18.92
N LEU A 519 -13.49 -27.87 18.64
CA LEU A 519 -12.65 -27.00 19.47
C LEU A 519 -13.44 -26.14 20.47
N GLY A 520 -14.75 -25.98 20.29
CA GLY A 520 -15.60 -25.19 21.18
C GLY A 520 -15.44 -23.67 21.06
N CYS A 521 -14.90 -23.18 19.94
CA CYS A 521 -14.70 -21.75 19.68
C CYS A 521 -16.03 -21.00 19.55
N LYS A 522 -16.18 -19.86 20.24
CA LYS A 522 -17.40 -19.01 20.20
C LYS A 522 -17.21 -17.68 19.47
N GLN A 523 -16.00 -17.37 19.04
CA GLN A 523 -15.65 -16.16 18.31
C GLN A 523 -16.29 -16.14 16.93
N LEU A 524 -16.54 -14.96 16.37
CA LEU A 524 -16.99 -14.81 14.98
C LEU A 524 -15.92 -15.32 14.01
N ILE A 525 -16.32 -15.80 12.83
CA ILE A 525 -15.38 -16.34 11.84
C ILE A 525 -15.38 -15.48 10.59
N ASN A 526 -14.20 -15.13 10.11
CA ASN A 526 -13.96 -14.54 8.80
C ASN A 526 -13.33 -15.58 7.88
N ALA A 527 -13.97 -15.90 6.76
CA ALA A 527 -13.48 -16.91 5.83
C ALA A 527 -12.17 -16.48 5.13
N GLY A 528 -12.11 -15.23 4.67
CA GLY A 528 -10.99 -14.71 3.90
C GLY A 528 -11.10 -13.20 3.68
N ASN A 529 -10.10 -12.67 3.01
CA ASN A 529 -9.93 -11.23 2.82
C ASN A 529 -9.38 -10.84 1.45
N TRP A 530 -9.56 -11.65 0.41
CA TRP A 530 -8.88 -11.42 -0.85
C TRP A 530 -9.72 -10.71 -1.92
N ARG A 531 -9.06 -10.50 -3.06
CA ARG A 531 -9.62 -10.01 -4.32
C ARG A 531 -9.53 -11.12 -5.37
N THR A 532 -10.26 -10.95 -6.47
CA THR A 532 -10.30 -11.92 -7.56
C THR A 532 -9.52 -11.47 -8.80
N CYS A 533 -9.47 -12.33 -9.82
CA CYS A 533 -8.89 -12.02 -11.14
C CYS A 533 -9.60 -10.89 -11.89
N ASP A 534 -10.89 -10.63 -11.61
CA ASP A 534 -11.63 -9.46 -12.09
C ASP A 534 -12.69 -9.06 -11.06
N GLN A 535 -12.43 -7.94 -10.38
CA GLN A 535 -13.24 -7.46 -9.26
C GLN A 535 -14.66 -7.06 -9.63
N VAL A 536 -14.94 -6.88 -10.92
CA VAL A 536 -16.28 -6.46 -11.36
C VAL A 536 -17.19 -7.67 -11.52
N VAL A 537 -16.68 -8.79 -12.03
CA VAL A 537 -17.52 -9.92 -12.44
C VAL A 537 -17.27 -11.21 -11.65
N VAL A 538 -16.23 -11.24 -10.81
CA VAL A 538 -15.85 -12.43 -10.03
C VAL A 538 -15.92 -12.20 -8.51
N ASP A 539 -15.80 -10.96 -8.02
CA ASP A 539 -15.84 -10.67 -6.57
C ASP A 539 -17.15 -11.16 -5.91
N ASP A 540 -18.29 -11.14 -6.61
CA ASP A 540 -19.55 -11.68 -6.05
C ASP A 540 -19.47 -13.18 -5.72
N ALA A 541 -18.76 -13.97 -6.53
CA ALA A 541 -18.56 -15.40 -6.26
C ALA A 541 -17.62 -15.63 -5.06
N GLU A 542 -16.57 -14.81 -4.94
CA GLU A 542 -15.66 -14.82 -3.80
C GLU A 542 -16.39 -14.48 -2.50
N ARG A 543 -17.13 -13.37 -2.49
CA ARG A 543 -17.90 -12.89 -1.34
C ARG A 543 -19.00 -13.87 -0.97
N TRP A 544 -19.69 -14.46 -1.95
CA TRP A 544 -20.64 -15.54 -1.71
C TRP A 544 -19.98 -16.74 -1.02
N SER A 545 -18.78 -17.14 -1.45
CA SER A 545 -18.07 -18.26 -0.81
C SER A 545 -17.74 -18.00 0.66
N TYR A 546 -17.58 -16.73 1.05
CA TYR A 546 -17.32 -16.33 2.44
C TYR A 546 -18.58 -16.34 3.31
N THR A 547 -19.78 -16.36 2.71
CA THR A 547 -21.05 -16.42 3.46
C THR A 547 -21.28 -17.74 4.20
N ALA A 548 -20.36 -18.70 4.07
CA ALA A 548 -20.27 -19.84 4.98
C ALA A 548 -20.01 -19.39 6.44
N ASN A 549 -19.49 -18.17 6.66
CA ASN A 549 -19.10 -17.63 7.96
C ASN A 549 -19.62 -16.21 8.19
N GLU A 550 -19.65 -15.80 9.46
CA GLU A 550 -20.33 -14.59 9.93
C GLU A 550 -19.75 -13.28 9.37
N VAL A 551 -18.44 -13.22 9.09
CA VAL A 551 -17.74 -11.97 8.74
C VAL A 551 -17.15 -12.05 7.33
N VAL A 552 -17.43 -11.04 6.50
CA VAL A 552 -16.87 -10.90 5.14
C VAL A 552 -15.73 -9.88 5.19
N GLY A 553 -14.63 -10.08 4.46
CA GLY A 553 -13.55 -9.08 4.44
C GLY A 553 -12.81 -8.94 3.13
N LYS A 554 -12.13 -7.80 2.92
CA LYS A 554 -11.33 -7.48 1.72
C LYS A 554 -10.08 -6.70 2.09
N ASN A 555 -8.93 -7.07 1.56
CA ASN A 555 -7.72 -6.26 1.54
C ASN A 555 -7.77 -5.32 0.33
N HIS A 556 -7.50 -4.03 0.54
CA HIS A 556 -7.46 -3.04 -0.53
C HIS A 556 -6.60 -1.85 -0.10
N TYR A 557 -5.62 -1.47 -0.93
CA TYR A 557 -4.72 -0.35 -0.65
C TYR A 557 -5.03 0.90 -1.47
N PHE A 558 -4.78 2.08 -0.89
CA PHE A 558 -4.94 3.34 -1.59
C PHE A 558 -3.57 3.98 -1.86
N SER A 559 -3.24 4.20 -3.13
CA SER A 559 -1.98 4.83 -3.53
C SER A 559 -2.09 5.42 -4.93
N GLY A 560 -1.12 6.26 -5.29
CA GLY A 560 -0.79 6.52 -6.68
C GLY A 560 0.17 5.46 -7.23
N LEU A 561 0.55 5.64 -8.50
CA LEU A 561 1.65 4.93 -9.15
C LEU A 561 2.91 4.98 -8.28
N HIS A 562 3.61 3.84 -8.14
CA HIS A 562 4.94 3.74 -7.52
C HIS A 562 5.77 2.68 -8.27
N ASN A 563 6.67 3.13 -9.13
CA ASN A 563 7.46 2.29 -10.04
C ASN A 563 8.96 2.41 -9.78
N GLY A 564 9.69 1.32 -10.05
CA GLY A 564 11.14 1.23 -9.85
C GLY A 564 11.60 -0.10 -9.22
N LEU A 565 12.87 -0.18 -8.84
CA LEU A 565 13.46 -1.36 -8.22
C LEU A 565 12.84 -1.61 -6.83
N ASN A 566 12.50 -2.86 -6.51
CA ASN A 566 11.99 -3.32 -5.20
C ASN A 566 10.77 -2.56 -4.67
N VAL A 567 9.98 -1.92 -5.54
CA VAL A 567 8.85 -1.06 -5.11
C VAL A 567 7.82 -1.77 -4.26
N GLY A 568 7.64 -3.09 -4.38
CA GLY A 568 6.71 -3.82 -3.52
C GLY A 568 6.97 -3.61 -2.02
N TRP A 569 8.23 -3.47 -1.60
CA TRP A 569 8.56 -3.45 -0.16
C TRP A 569 9.56 -2.37 0.28
N GLN A 570 10.15 -1.59 -0.65
CA GLN A 570 11.09 -0.51 -0.32
C GLN A 570 10.71 0.83 -0.96
N ILE A 571 11.14 1.90 -0.29
CA ILE A 571 11.26 3.24 -0.88
C ILE A 571 12.75 3.50 -1.09
N LEU A 572 13.16 3.73 -2.34
CA LEU A 572 14.55 3.87 -2.75
C LEU A 572 14.74 5.09 -3.67
N PRO A 573 15.95 5.68 -3.71
CA PRO A 573 16.33 6.60 -4.77
C PRO A 573 16.07 6.02 -6.17
N GLY A 574 15.69 6.89 -7.10
CA GLY A 574 15.39 6.56 -8.50
C GLY A 574 13.98 6.03 -8.76
N GLN A 575 13.22 5.65 -7.73
CA GLN A 575 11.82 5.28 -7.88
C GLN A 575 10.97 6.51 -8.21
N VAL A 576 9.95 6.29 -9.05
CA VAL A 576 9.00 7.31 -9.49
C VAL A 576 7.66 7.05 -8.82
N PHE A 577 7.00 8.10 -8.34
CA PHE A 577 5.71 7.96 -7.71
C PHE A 577 4.77 9.14 -8.00
N THR A 578 3.47 8.89 -7.85
CA THR A 578 2.43 9.92 -7.83
C THR A 578 1.75 9.89 -6.46
N SER A 579 1.08 10.99 -6.09
CA SER A 579 0.31 11.04 -4.84
C SER A 579 -1.15 11.25 -5.17
N LYS A 580 -1.97 10.25 -4.86
CA LYS A 580 -3.42 10.31 -5.01
C LYS A 580 -4.05 10.85 -3.73
N SER A 581 -4.98 11.78 -3.85
CA SER A 581 -5.82 12.24 -2.73
C SER A 581 -7.26 11.76 -2.96
N PHE A 582 -7.86 11.18 -1.92
CA PHE A 582 -9.26 10.79 -1.88
C PHE A 582 -10.18 11.96 -2.19
N ALA A 583 -9.82 13.17 -1.74
CA ALA A 583 -10.64 14.36 -1.95
C ALA A 583 -10.76 14.77 -3.44
N LYS A 584 -9.85 14.29 -4.31
CA LYS A 584 -9.92 14.49 -5.77
C LYS A 584 -10.34 13.25 -6.53
N GLU A 585 -9.79 12.09 -6.15
CA GLU A 585 -9.99 10.81 -6.83
C GLU A 585 -10.48 9.74 -5.85
N PRO A 586 -11.73 9.83 -5.35
CA PRO A 586 -12.27 8.86 -4.40
C PRO A 586 -12.61 7.51 -5.04
N LEU A 587 -12.72 7.48 -6.37
CA LEU A 587 -12.95 6.26 -7.14
C LEU A 587 -11.69 5.38 -7.08
N GLY A 588 -11.82 4.16 -6.58
CA GLY A 588 -10.71 3.27 -6.22
C GLY A 588 -10.33 3.27 -4.72
N SER A 589 -11.13 3.94 -3.88
CA SER A 589 -10.98 3.89 -2.42
C SER A 589 -11.26 2.49 -1.87
N PRO A 590 -10.53 2.03 -0.83
CA PRO A 590 -10.84 0.79 -0.11
C PRO A 590 -12.18 0.82 0.64
N LEU A 591 -12.84 1.97 0.68
CA LEU A 591 -14.15 2.17 1.31
C LEU A 591 -15.32 1.96 0.33
N ASN A 592 -15.03 1.78 -0.95
CA ASN A 592 -16.05 1.53 -1.99
C ASN A 592 -16.42 0.04 -1.98
N LEU A 593 -17.22 -0.36 -0.99
CA LEU A 593 -17.57 -1.75 -0.72
C LEU A 593 -19.07 -2.00 -0.95
N ARG A 594 -19.39 -3.13 -1.58
CA ARG A 594 -20.74 -3.70 -1.67
C ARG A 594 -20.89 -4.67 -0.50
N GLN A 595 -21.49 -4.18 0.57
CA GLN A 595 -21.57 -4.93 1.82
C GLN A 595 -22.64 -6.02 1.73
N VAL A 596 -22.30 -7.23 2.16
CA VAL A 596 -23.22 -8.37 2.11
C VAL A 596 -24.21 -8.23 3.25
N VAL A 597 -25.51 -8.13 2.94
CA VAL A 597 -26.56 -7.98 3.96
C VAL A 597 -26.54 -9.15 4.93
N GLY A 598 -26.72 -8.84 6.22
CA GLY A 598 -26.72 -9.78 7.33
C GLY A 598 -25.33 -10.23 7.77
N ARG A 599 -24.28 -9.52 7.33
CA ARG A 599 -22.89 -9.81 7.69
C ARG A 599 -22.07 -8.53 7.85
N PRO A 600 -21.36 -8.32 8.97
CA PRO A 600 -20.41 -7.23 9.07
C PRO A 600 -19.27 -7.42 8.06
N PHE A 601 -18.83 -6.30 7.52
CA PHE A 601 -17.72 -6.24 6.59
C PHE A 601 -16.46 -5.70 7.28
N ILE A 602 -15.31 -6.30 7.01
CA ILE A 602 -14.02 -5.84 7.54
C ILE A 602 -13.01 -5.55 6.42
N VAL A 603 -12.16 -4.55 6.63
CA VAL A 603 -10.96 -4.33 5.82
C VAL A 603 -9.74 -4.68 6.69
N PRO A 604 -9.31 -5.96 6.74
CA PRO A 604 -8.27 -6.40 7.67
C PRO A 604 -6.86 -5.97 7.27
N GLU A 605 -6.72 -5.37 6.10
CA GLU A 605 -5.48 -4.78 5.63
C GLU A 605 -5.73 -3.64 4.65
N SER A 606 -5.30 -2.43 5.02
CA SER A 606 -5.28 -1.28 4.13
C SER A 606 -4.30 -0.21 4.61
N LEU A 607 -3.88 0.66 3.71
CA LEU A 607 -2.99 1.78 3.98
C LEU A 607 -3.09 2.82 2.85
N TRP A 608 -2.88 4.09 3.19
CA TRP A 608 -2.45 5.10 2.22
C TRP A 608 -0.95 4.94 2.01
N VAL A 609 -0.57 4.21 0.96
CA VAL A 609 0.77 3.59 0.89
C VAL A 609 1.86 4.64 0.64
N PRO A 610 2.87 4.75 1.52
CA PRO A 610 4.09 5.52 1.25
C PRO A 610 4.74 5.08 -0.08
N PRO A 611 5.28 6.02 -0.90
CA PRO A 611 5.64 7.40 -0.58
C PRO A 611 4.53 8.44 -0.82
N THR A 612 3.25 8.08 -0.89
CA THR A 612 2.16 9.07 -1.09
C THR A 612 2.25 10.24 -0.09
N ARG A 613 2.02 11.47 -0.56
CA ARG A 613 2.06 12.70 0.27
C ARG A 613 0.83 12.85 1.16
N TYR A 614 -0.33 12.50 0.61
CA TYR A 614 -1.63 12.91 1.15
C TYR A 614 -2.17 11.87 2.14
N GLN A 615 -1.36 11.49 3.13
CA GLN A 615 -1.72 10.46 4.12
C GLN A 615 -2.62 11.02 5.24
N SER A 616 -2.48 12.30 5.59
CA SER A 616 -3.19 12.92 6.73
C SER A 616 -4.71 12.98 6.58
N GLU A 617 -5.24 12.91 5.35
CA GLU A 617 -6.68 12.82 5.09
C GLU A 617 -7.27 11.47 5.52
N ALA A 618 -6.45 10.39 5.50
CA ALA A 618 -6.95 9.03 5.54
C ALA A 618 -7.72 8.74 6.83
N PRO A 619 -7.25 9.10 8.04
CA PRO A 619 -7.97 8.76 9.26
C PRO A 619 -9.33 9.47 9.38
N LEU A 620 -9.44 10.73 8.94
CA LEU A 620 -10.73 11.44 8.89
C LEU A 620 -11.69 10.79 7.89
N VAL A 621 -11.20 10.54 6.66
CA VAL A 621 -12.00 9.93 5.58
C VAL A 621 -12.50 8.56 6.00
N VAL A 622 -11.60 7.69 6.49
CA VAL A 622 -11.96 6.34 6.93
C VAL A 622 -12.96 6.40 8.07
N ALA A 623 -12.74 7.22 9.11
CA ALA A 623 -13.67 7.30 10.23
C ALA A 623 -15.07 7.79 9.83
N ALA A 624 -15.14 8.87 9.05
CA ALA A 624 -16.41 9.49 8.67
C ALA A 624 -17.16 8.67 7.61
N GLN A 625 -16.49 8.21 6.55
CA GLN A 625 -17.13 7.40 5.52
C GLN A 625 -17.57 6.04 6.06
N SER A 626 -16.77 5.41 6.94
CA SER A 626 -17.17 4.12 7.52
C SER A 626 -18.41 4.27 8.40
N CYS A 627 -18.55 5.38 9.14
CA CYS A 627 -19.80 5.68 9.84
C CYS A 627 -20.98 5.86 8.87
N LEU A 628 -20.78 6.60 7.77
CA LEU A 628 -21.82 6.84 6.77
C LEU A 628 -22.28 5.54 6.10
N THR A 629 -21.34 4.69 5.72
CA THR A 629 -21.60 3.47 4.94
C THR A 629 -21.92 2.25 5.80
N GLY A 630 -21.72 2.31 7.12
CA GLY A 630 -21.93 1.17 8.02
C GLY A 630 -20.79 0.15 8.02
N LEU A 631 -19.58 0.54 7.61
CA LEU A 631 -18.40 -0.34 7.70
C LEU A 631 -17.91 -0.40 9.15
N ASP A 632 -17.97 -1.57 9.79
CA ASP A 632 -17.65 -1.70 11.22
C ASP A 632 -16.17 -1.81 11.57
N THR A 633 -15.31 -2.11 10.60
CA THR A 633 -13.88 -2.30 10.90
C THR A 633 -12.94 -1.97 9.75
N PHE A 634 -11.89 -1.22 10.07
CA PHE A 634 -10.76 -0.93 9.20
C PHE A 634 -9.44 -1.14 9.95
N TYR A 635 -8.51 -1.89 9.34
CA TYR A 635 -7.19 -2.17 9.91
C TYR A 635 -6.08 -1.48 9.11
N TRP A 636 -5.34 -0.63 9.81
CA TRP A 636 -4.16 0.03 9.28
C TRP A 636 -2.97 -0.95 9.24
N PHE A 637 -2.34 -1.11 8.08
CA PHE A 637 -1.18 -2.01 7.89
C PHE A 637 0.13 -1.23 7.85
N ALA A 638 1.16 -1.51 8.65
CA ALA A 638 1.19 -2.26 9.90
C ALA A 638 2.16 -1.56 10.89
N THR A 639 2.51 -2.19 12.01
CA THR A 639 3.64 -1.74 12.83
C THR A 639 4.41 -2.94 13.37
N GLY A 640 5.72 -2.82 13.47
CA GLY A 640 6.61 -3.82 14.08
C GLY A 640 7.45 -3.24 15.22
N VAL A 641 7.09 -2.05 15.71
CA VAL A 641 7.79 -1.32 16.75
C VAL A 641 6.86 -1.04 17.94
N GLU A 642 7.44 -0.77 19.10
CA GLU A 642 6.68 -0.51 20.33
C GLU A 642 5.83 0.78 20.21
N GLU A 643 6.33 1.81 19.51
CA GLU A 643 5.70 3.13 19.40
C GLU A 643 5.71 3.66 17.94
N TRP A 644 6.42 4.76 17.69
CA TRP A 644 6.53 5.43 16.40
C TRP A 644 7.59 4.77 15.50
N GLN A 645 7.26 4.57 14.24
CA GLN A 645 8.13 3.91 13.25
C GLN A 645 9.07 4.93 12.59
N PRO A 646 10.39 4.67 12.55
CA PRO A 646 11.33 5.46 11.75
C PRO A 646 11.01 5.43 10.24
N PRO A 647 11.40 6.47 9.46
CA PRO A 647 11.08 6.64 8.04
C PRO A 647 11.56 5.59 7.04
N MET A 648 12.19 4.52 7.49
CA MET A 648 12.78 3.48 6.64
C MET A 648 11.83 2.36 6.24
N ASN A 649 10.62 2.32 6.82
CA ASN A 649 9.64 1.27 6.55
C ASN A 649 8.51 1.78 5.64
N LYS A 650 8.35 1.15 4.47
CA LYS A 650 7.24 1.45 3.54
C LYS A 650 5.88 1.10 4.14
N TRP A 651 5.80 -0.03 4.85
CA TRP A 651 4.56 -0.62 5.32
C TRP A 651 4.31 -0.24 6.77
N THR A 652 3.87 1.00 6.99
CA THR A 652 3.55 1.43 8.34
C THR A 652 2.42 2.43 8.47
N PHE A 653 1.63 2.30 9.54
CA PHE A 653 0.70 3.32 10.00
C PHE A 653 1.22 4.13 11.20
N ALA A 654 2.32 3.70 11.83
CA ALA A 654 2.86 4.29 13.05
C ALA A 654 3.69 5.57 12.80
N LEU A 655 3.13 6.51 12.04
CA LEU A 655 3.73 7.79 11.68
C LEU A 655 2.79 8.97 12.00
N PRO A 656 3.29 10.23 12.02
CA PRO A 656 2.52 11.40 12.45
C PRO A 656 1.23 11.66 11.66
N THR A 657 1.26 11.36 10.35
CA THR A 657 0.13 11.61 9.44
C THR A 657 -0.96 10.55 9.51
N THR A 658 -0.71 9.42 10.18
CA THR A 658 -1.69 8.31 10.26
C THR A 658 -2.01 8.03 11.71
N LEU A 659 -1.13 7.37 12.47
CA LEU A 659 -1.33 7.12 13.90
C LEU A 659 -1.47 8.41 14.71
N GLY A 660 -0.72 9.46 14.36
CA GLY A 660 -0.86 10.78 14.98
C GLY A 660 -2.20 11.46 14.71
N GLN A 661 -3.03 10.89 13.82
CA GLN A 661 -4.37 11.38 13.55
C GLN A 661 -5.49 10.47 14.12
N PHE A 662 -5.12 9.37 14.78
CA PHE A 662 -6.09 8.42 15.36
C PHE A 662 -6.94 8.98 16.51
N PRO A 663 -6.46 9.89 17.38
CA PRO A 663 -7.28 10.31 18.51
C PRO A 663 -8.64 10.89 18.10
N ALA A 664 -8.68 11.85 17.17
CA ALA A 664 -9.94 12.37 16.66
C ALA A 664 -10.72 11.33 15.83
N ALA A 665 -10.03 10.62 14.92
CA ALA A 665 -10.66 9.64 14.03
C ALA A 665 -11.33 8.48 14.78
N SER A 666 -10.68 7.96 15.81
CA SER A 666 -11.20 6.86 16.63
C SER A 666 -12.43 7.28 17.44
N LEU A 667 -12.48 8.53 17.94
CA LEU A 667 -13.69 9.07 18.57
C LEU A 667 -14.84 9.15 17.58
N ILE A 668 -14.59 9.73 16.39
CA ILE A 668 -15.60 9.85 15.33
C ILE A 668 -16.19 8.47 15.01
N PHE A 669 -15.30 7.50 14.76
CA PHE A 669 -15.70 6.18 14.31
C PHE A 669 -16.40 5.38 15.42
N ARG A 670 -15.74 5.23 16.57
CA ARG A 670 -16.17 4.31 17.63
C ARG A 670 -17.39 4.82 18.40
N ARG A 671 -17.60 6.13 18.45
CA ARG A 671 -18.79 6.73 19.06
C ARG A 671 -19.89 7.05 18.04
N GLY A 672 -19.64 6.86 16.75
CA GLY A 672 -20.60 7.17 15.69
C GLY A 672 -20.98 8.64 15.65
N TYR A 673 -19.99 9.54 15.68
CA TYR A 673 -20.24 10.99 15.64
C TYR A 673 -20.74 11.48 14.28
N VAL A 674 -20.61 10.66 13.24
CA VAL A 674 -21.25 10.85 11.94
C VAL A 674 -22.41 9.86 11.83
N GLN A 675 -23.56 10.35 11.38
CA GLN A 675 -24.76 9.57 11.19
C GLN A 675 -24.58 8.57 10.04
N GLN A 676 -25.05 7.34 10.26
CA GLN A 676 -25.13 6.33 9.22
C GLN A 676 -26.18 6.72 8.17
N GLY A 677 -25.79 6.66 6.89
CA GLY A 677 -26.64 6.97 5.76
C GLY A 677 -27.59 5.82 5.43
N PRO A 678 -28.67 6.07 4.65
CA PRO A 678 -29.54 5.03 4.11
C PRO A 678 -28.81 4.15 3.09
N ALA A 679 -29.40 3.00 2.74
CA ALA A 679 -29.00 2.24 1.56
C ALA A 679 -29.35 3.04 0.29
N VAL A 680 -28.34 3.44 -0.46
CA VAL A 680 -28.49 4.16 -1.74
C VAL A 680 -28.49 3.20 -2.93
N VAL A 681 -27.89 2.02 -2.76
CA VAL A 681 -27.98 0.90 -3.69
C VAL A 681 -28.24 -0.36 -2.89
N HIS A 682 -29.32 -1.05 -3.22
CA HIS A 682 -29.65 -2.38 -2.73
C HIS A 682 -29.73 -3.31 -3.94
N GLU A 683 -28.78 -4.23 -4.06
CA GLU A 683 -28.74 -5.22 -5.14
C GLU A 683 -29.06 -6.61 -4.59
N GLU A 684 -30.01 -7.32 -5.19
CA GLU A 684 -30.18 -8.76 -5.02
C GLU A 684 -29.68 -9.47 -6.28
N LYS A 685 -28.83 -10.47 -6.12
CA LYS A 685 -28.35 -11.33 -7.22
C LYS A 685 -28.82 -12.75 -7.00
N SER A 686 -29.40 -13.36 -8.03
CA SER A 686 -29.60 -14.81 -8.02
C SER A 686 -28.24 -15.51 -8.07
N LEU A 687 -28.14 -16.74 -7.58
CA LEU A 687 -26.89 -17.49 -7.67
C LEU A 687 -26.46 -17.66 -9.14
N GLN A 688 -27.41 -17.88 -10.04
CA GLN A 688 -27.12 -18.02 -11.47
C GLN A 688 -26.53 -16.73 -12.07
N ASP A 689 -26.97 -15.55 -11.63
CA ASP A 689 -26.37 -14.28 -12.09
C ASP A 689 -24.90 -14.14 -11.69
N ILE A 690 -24.54 -14.67 -10.51
CA ILE A 690 -23.15 -14.72 -10.03
C ILE A 690 -22.33 -15.67 -10.92
N TRP A 691 -22.84 -16.88 -11.18
CA TRP A 691 -22.14 -17.90 -11.99
C TRP A 691 -21.98 -17.46 -13.45
N ASP A 692 -23.00 -16.81 -14.00
CA ASP A 692 -23.00 -16.25 -15.35
C ASP A 692 -22.18 -14.96 -15.45
N ARG A 693 -21.57 -14.51 -14.34
CA ARG A 693 -20.71 -13.32 -14.29
C ARG A 693 -21.43 -12.06 -14.79
N LYS A 694 -22.73 -11.94 -14.47
CA LYS A 694 -23.52 -10.76 -14.84
C LYS A 694 -23.00 -9.54 -14.09
N LEU A 695 -22.85 -8.43 -14.82
CA LEU A 695 -22.40 -7.16 -14.26
C LEU A 695 -23.24 -6.76 -13.03
N PRO A 696 -22.60 -6.28 -11.95
CA PRO A 696 -23.34 -5.72 -10.82
C PRO A 696 -23.94 -4.36 -11.17
N LEU A 697 -24.90 -3.90 -10.37
CA LEU A 697 -25.49 -2.56 -10.53
C LEU A 697 -24.44 -1.46 -10.37
N ILE A 698 -23.49 -1.68 -9.47
CA ILE A 698 -22.34 -0.83 -9.17
C ILE A 698 -21.14 -1.75 -8.90
N ALA A 699 -19.94 -1.33 -9.28
CA ALA A 699 -18.72 -2.14 -9.11
C ALA A 699 -17.81 -1.58 -8.03
N GLU A 700 -17.08 -2.46 -7.33
CA GLU A 700 -15.96 -2.09 -6.47
C GLU A 700 -14.70 -1.99 -7.35
N GLU A 701 -14.54 -0.87 -8.07
CA GLU A 701 -13.38 -0.72 -8.97
C GLU A 701 -12.08 -0.41 -8.22
N GLY A 702 -10.96 -0.84 -8.80
CA GLY A 702 -9.65 -0.31 -8.46
C GLY A 702 -8.98 -0.92 -7.22
N ALA A 703 -9.35 -2.14 -6.77
CA ALA A 703 -8.53 -2.82 -5.76
C ALA A 703 -7.17 -3.17 -6.35
N TRP A 704 -6.16 -2.53 -5.81
CA TRP A 704 -4.80 -2.59 -6.30
C TRP A 704 -3.89 -2.99 -5.15
N ASP A 705 -2.97 -3.90 -5.43
CA ASP A 705 -1.97 -4.37 -4.49
C ASP A 705 -0.56 -4.09 -5.06
N PRO A 706 0.21 -3.14 -4.49
CA PRO A 706 1.55 -2.81 -4.97
C PRO A 706 2.56 -3.97 -4.87
N ASN A 707 2.27 -5.02 -4.10
CA ASN A 707 3.13 -6.21 -4.01
C ASN A 707 2.93 -7.20 -5.15
N ARG A 708 1.80 -7.11 -5.86
CA ARG A 708 1.34 -8.13 -6.81
C ARG A 708 1.01 -7.59 -8.18
N ASP A 709 0.55 -6.35 -8.25
CA ASP A 709 0.27 -5.67 -9.50
C ASP A 709 1.53 -5.00 -10.02
N THR A 710 1.81 -5.22 -11.30
CA THR A 710 2.84 -4.49 -12.04
C THR A 710 2.19 -3.36 -12.81
N GLY A 711 2.78 -2.16 -12.74
CA GLY A 711 2.26 -0.98 -13.43
C GLY A 711 1.26 -0.18 -12.59
N GLU A 712 0.44 0.61 -13.26
CA GLU A 712 -0.40 1.62 -12.62
C GLU A 712 -1.63 1.00 -11.95
N MET A 713 -2.08 1.58 -10.84
CA MET A 713 -3.49 1.42 -10.46
C MET A 713 -4.31 1.91 -11.65
N PRO A 714 -5.20 1.09 -12.24
CA PRO A 714 -6.04 1.55 -13.34
C PRO A 714 -6.69 2.87 -12.92
N ALA A 715 -6.48 3.95 -13.70
CA ALA A 715 -7.36 5.10 -13.60
C ALA A 715 -8.77 4.54 -13.72
N GLY A 716 -9.61 4.70 -12.69
CA GLY A 716 -10.91 4.06 -12.66
C GLY A 716 -11.64 4.41 -13.95
N THR A 717 -11.63 3.51 -14.92
CA THR A 717 -12.44 3.63 -16.11
C THR A 717 -13.78 3.19 -15.60
N PRO A 718 -14.73 4.11 -15.36
CA PRO A 718 -16.02 3.70 -14.85
C PRO A 718 -16.50 2.63 -15.82
N VAL A 719 -16.65 1.42 -15.33
CA VAL A 719 -17.50 0.47 -16.01
C VAL A 719 -18.79 1.23 -16.23
N LYS A 720 -19.36 1.16 -17.43
CA LYS A 720 -20.75 1.56 -17.63
C LYS A 720 -21.63 0.55 -16.86
N ALA A 721 -21.51 0.55 -15.54
CA ALA A 721 -22.42 -0.07 -14.60
C ALA A 721 -23.70 0.77 -14.61
N ALA A 722 -24.80 0.17 -14.15
CA ALA A 722 -26.10 0.84 -14.18
C ALA A 722 -26.16 2.06 -13.26
N VAL A 723 -25.31 2.11 -12.24
CA VAL A 723 -25.29 3.15 -11.20
C VAL A 723 -23.95 3.88 -11.17
N ASP A 724 -24.02 5.20 -10.95
CA ASP A 724 -22.84 6.04 -10.83
C ASP A 724 -22.00 5.66 -9.58
N PRO A 725 -20.68 5.44 -9.72
CA PRO A 725 -19.78 5.13 -8.61
C PRO A 725 -19.75 6.15 -7.46
N LEU A 726 -20.19 7.39 -7.69
CA LEU A 726 -20.30 8.40 -6.62
C LEU A 726 -21.32 8.01 -5.55
N ALA A 727 -22.17 6.99 -5.77
CA ALA A 727 -23.05 6.43 -4.75
C ALA A 727 -22.31 6.01 -3.46
N TYR A 728 -21.05 5.54 -3.57
CA TYR A 728 -20.24 5.16 -2.39
C TYR A 728 -19.91 6.35 -1.46
N LEU A 729 -20.04 7.59 -1.94
CA LEU A 729 -19.86 8.80 -1.13
C LEU A 729 -21.17 9.30 -0.51
N ILE A 730 -22.31 8.72 -0.92
CA ILE A 730 -23.64 9.22 -0.59
C ILE A 730 -24.26 8.43 0.56
N GLY A 731 -24.12 7.11 0.56
CA GLY A 731 -24.68 6.23 1.59
C GLY A 731 -24.25 4.77 1.41
N ARG A 732 -25.00 3.84 2.01
CA ARG A 732 -24.63 2.42 1.99
C ARG A 732 -24.90 1.79 0.63
N VAL A 733 -23.99 0.92 0.21
CA VAL A 733 -24.14 0.06 -0.95
C VAL A 733 -24.14 -1.39 -0.44
N GLU A 734 -25.24 -2.09 -0.64
CA GLU A 734 -25.45 -3.42 -0.07
C GLU A 734 -25.90 -4.43 -1.14
N VAL A 735 -25.57 -5.70 -0.90
CA VAL A 735 -25.88 -6.82 -1.79
C VAL A 735 -26.42 -8.03 -1.04
N VAL A 736 -27.42 -8.70 -1.62
CA VAL A 736 -27.96 -10.00 -1.18
C VAL A 736 -27.60 -11.04 -2.23
N TYR A 737 -26.94 -12.13 -1.82
CA TYR A 737 -26.64 -13.25 -2.70
C TYR A 737 -27.67 -14.37 -2.56
N GLY A 738 -28.09 -14.93 -3.69
CA GLY A 738 -29.22 -15.87 -3.76
C GLY A 738 -30.59 -15.19 -3.67
N GLY A 739 -30.64 -13.88 -3.86
CA GLY A 739 -31.87 -13.08 -3.87
C GLY A 739 -32.55 -13.03 -5.24
N ASP A 740 -33.55 -12.16 -5.33
CA ASP A 740 -34.36 -11.91 -6.53
C ASP A 740 -34.01 -10.55 -7.14
N PRO A 741 -33.36 -10.50 -8.33
CA PRO A 741 -33.02 -9.25 -9.00
C PRO A 741 -34.20 -8.29 -9.25
N ALA A 742 -35.45 -8.77 -9.21
CA ALA A 742 -36.64 -7.92 -9.29
C ALA A 742 -36.79 -6.99 -8.06
N LYS A 743 -36.06 -7.25 -6.96
CA LYS A 743 -36.06 -6.45 -5.73
C LYS A 743 -34.94 -5.42 -5.66
N ASN A 744 -34.12 -5.29 -6.71
CA ASN A 744 -33.12 -4.26 -6.85
C ASN A 744 -33.70 -2.86 -6.64
N ARG A 745 -33.02 -2.01 -5.86
CA ARG A 745 -33.41 -0.62 -5.60
C ARG A 745 -32.21 0.30 -5.68
N VAL A 746 -32.37 1.42 -6.37
CA VAL A 746 -31.36 2.48 -6.47
C VAL A 746 -32.02 3.80 -6.15
N MET A 747 -31.47 4.52 -5.16
CA MET A 747 -31.90 5.87 -4.84
C MET A 747 -31.46 6.84 -5.93
N SER A 748 -32.28 7.86 -6.24
CA SER A 748 -31.83 8.92 -7.15
C SER A 748 -30.66 9.69 -6.53
N LEU A 749 -29.53 9.72 -7.25
CA LEU A 749 -28.31 10.40 -6.80
C LEU A 749 -28.29 11.90 -7.16
N ALA A 750 -29.20 12.34 -8.04
CA ALA A 750 -29.23 13.72 -8.55
C ALA A 750 -29.29 14.81 -7.45
N PRO A 751 -30.03 14.65 -6.34
CA PRO A 751 -30.05 15.64 -5.26
C PRO A 751 -28.72 15.80 -4.52
N PHE A 752 -27.82 14.81 -4.66
CA PHE A 752 -26.60 14.70 -3.89
C PHE A 752 -25.34 15.00 -4.71
N VAL A 753 -25.45 15.07 -6.03
CA VAL A 753 -24.32 15.27 -6.94
C VAL A 753 -24.53 16.54 -7.76
N ASP A 754 -23.79 17.60 -7.39
CA ASP A 754 -23.64 18.79 -8.21
C ASP A 754 -22.55 18.54 -9.24
N ARG A 755 -22.95 18.24 -10.48
CA ARG A 755 -22.03 17.90 -11.57
C ARG A 755 -21.25 19.10 -12.08
N GLU A 756 -21.85 20.29 -12.05
CA GLU A 756 -21.21 21.52 -12.54
C GLU A 756 -20.08 21.94 -11.60
N ARG A 757 -20.34 21.90 -10.29
CA ARG A 757 -19.33 22.23 -9.27
C ARG A 757 -18.46 21.04 -8.88
N GLN A 758 -18.79 19.84 -9.35
CA GLN A 758 -18.17 18.57 -8.97
C GLN A 758 -18.17 18.34 -7.45
N VAL A 759 -19.30 18.62 -6.80
CA VAL A 759 -19.47 18.43 -5.35
C VAL A 759 -20.43 17.27 -5.11
N VAL A 760 -20.04 16.33 -4.26
CA VAL A 760 -20.89 15.23 -3.79
C VAL A 760 -21.22 15.42 -2.33
N ARG A 761 -22.48 15.25 -1.95
CA ARG A 761 -22.96 15.32 -0.57
C ARG A 761 -23.51 13.98 -0.12
N SER A 762 -23.20 13.59 1.10
CA SER A 762 -23.84 12.44 1.73
C SER A 762 -25.35 12.62 1.86
N ALA A 763 -26.09 11.51 1.90
CA ALA A 763 -27.54 11.51 2.11
C ALA A 763 -27.96 12.03 3.49
N THR A 764 -27.05 12.05 4.47
CA THR A 764 -27.26 12.68 5.79
C THR A 764 -26.99 14.19 5.77
N GLY A 765 -26.26 14.69 4.77
CA GLY A 765 -25.79 16.07 4.69
C GLY A 765 -24.57 16.37 5.56
N GLU A 766 -24.07 15.42 6.35
CA GLU A 766 -22.95 15.62 7.27
C GLU A 766 -21.57 15.49 6.60
N ILE A 767 -21.49 14.94 5.39
CA ILE A 767 -20.25 14.86 4.60
C ILE A 767 -20.46 15.54 3.24
N ALA A 768 -19.44 16.27 2.78
CA ALA A 768 -19.35 16.78 1.41
C ALA A 768 -17.93 16.64 0.85
N THR A 769 -17.82 16.26 -0.42
CA THR A 769 -16.55 16.15 -1.15
C THR A 769 -16.59 17.08 -2.37
N ASP A 770 -15.80 18.15 -2.34
CA ASP A 770 -15.56 19.04 -3.48
C ASP A 770 -14.39 18.47 -4.29
N LEU A 771 -14.70 17.73 -5.35
CA LEU A 771 -13.73 17.02 -6.18
C LEU A 771 -12.88 17.99 -7.01
N ALA A 772 -13.48 19.11 -7.45
CA ALA A 772 -12.80 20.12 -8.25
C ALA A 772 -11.68 20.79 -7.44
N ARG A 773 -11.99 21.20 -6.19
CA ARG A 773 -10.99 21.81 -5.31
C ARG A 773 -10.14 20.79 -4.56
N GLY A 774 -10.64 19.57 -4.41
CA GLY A 774 -9.99 18.51 -3.64
C GLY A 774 -10.14 18.71 -2.14
N VAL A 775 -11.37 18.96 -1.67
CA VAL A 775 -11.66 19.17 -0.24
C VAL A 775 -12.73 18.19 0.23
N TYR A 776 -12.43 17.45 1.30
CA TYR A 776 -13.34 16.56 2.01
C TYR A 776 -13.78 17.22 3.32
N LEU A 777 -15.07 17.38 3.53
CA LEU A 777 -15.67 18.05 4.68
C LEU A 777 -16.52 17.09 5.50
N VAL A 778 -16.42 17.23 6.82
CA VAL A 778 -17.33 16.62 7.79
C VAL A 778 -17.97 17.76 8.60
N ASN A 779 -19.30 17.75 8.71
CA ASN A 779 -20.13 18.74 9.37
C ASN A 779 -21.23 18.07 10.22
N ALA A 780 -20.83 17.22 11.16
CA ALA A 780 -21.74 16.58 12.11
C ALA A 780 -21.72 17.32 13.47
N PRO A 781 -22.77 17.23 14.31
CA PRO A 781 -22.83 17.93 15.59
C PRO A 781 -21.66 17.65 16.54
N LYS A 782 -21.08 16.43 16.47
CA LYS A 782 -19.95 15.98 17.30
C LYS A 782 -18.65 15.78 16.52
N ALA A 783 -18.61 16.14 15.23
CA ALA A 783 -17.42 16.02 14.41
C ALA A 783 -17.45 17.05 13.28
N GLN A 784 -16.55 18.01 13.30
CA GLN A 784 -16.43 19.02 12.25
C GLN A 784 -14.98 19.13 11.80
N GLY A 785 -14.73 19.14 10.50
CA GLY A 785 -13.37 19.18 9.99
C GLY A 785 -13.29 19.20 8.47
N ALA A 786 -12.08 19.41 7.98
CA ALA A 786 -11.76 19.44 6.56
C ALA A 786 -10.43 18.73 6.30
N ALA A 787 -10.32 17.99 5.19
CA ALA A 787 -9.08 17.41 4.71
C ALA A 787 -8.91 17.61 3.20
N GLY A 788 -7.67 17.73 2.73
CA GLY A 788 -7.35 17.91 1.32
C GLY A 788 -6.63 19.22 1.06
N PHE A 789 -6.88 19.84 -0.09
CA PHE A 789 -6.14 21.02 -0.57
C PHE A 789 -6.66 22.34 0.01
N LEU A 790 -6.64 22.47 1.34
CA LEU A 790 -7.33 23.56 2.05
C LEU A 790 -6.80 24.95 1.69
N GLY A 791 -5.50 25.11 1.43
CA GLY A 791 -4.91 26.40 1.03
C GLY A 791 -5.26 26.85 -0.38
N ARG A 792 -5.84 25.96 -1.20
CA ARG A 792 -6.38 26.29 -2.53
C ARG A 792 -7.87 26.61 -2.48
N ALA A 793 -8.50 26.45 -1.32
CA ALA A 793 -9.92 26.69 -1.12
C ALA A 793 -10.14 27.93 -0.25
N ALA A 794 -11.36 28.46 -0.27
CA ALA A 794 -11.76 29.52 0.67
C ALA A 794 -11.80 28.99 2.11
N ALA A 795 -12.06 29.86 3.09
CA ALA A 795 -12.32 29.40 4.45
C ALA A 795 -13.46 28.36 4.49
N GLN A 796 -13.23 27.25 5.17
CA GLN A 796 -14.23 26.18 5.31
C GLN A 796 -15.13 26.52 6.49
N THR A 797 -16.34 27.00 6.20
CA THR A 797 -17.34 27.35 7.23
C THR A 797 -18.30 26.20 7.43
N LEU A 798 -18.25 25.59 8.62
CA LEU A 798 -19.09 24.50 9.07
C LEU A 798 -20.13 25.04 10.09
N ALA A 799 -20.88 24.16 10.75
CA ALA A 799 -21.93 24.59 11.68
C ALA A 799 -21.36 25.36 12.89
N ASP A 800 -20.33 24.84 13.54
CA ASP A 800 -19.70 25.44 14.74
C ASP A 800 -18.20 25.73 14.55
N VAL A 801 -17.61 25.33 13.43
CA VAL A 801 -16.18 25.45 13.17
C VAL A 801 -15.95 26.20 11.87
N THR A 802 -15.04 27.18 11.87
CA THR A 802 -14.51 27.78 10.64
C THR A 802 -13.01 27.55 10.58
N ILE A 803 -12.53 27.03 9.44
CA ILE A 803 -11.12 26.69 9.20
C ILE A 803 -10.56 27.60 8.11
N GLU A 804 -9.56 28.38 8.47
CA GLU A 804 -8.73 29.16 7.55
C GLU A 804 -7.35 28.52 7.50
N CYS A 805 -6.93 28.01 6.35
CA CYS A 805 -5.67 27.26 6.23
C CYS A 805 -4.86 27.79 5.04
N ALA A 806 -3.58 28.08 5.27
CA ALA A 806 -2.63 28.49 4.23
C ALA A 806 -1.68 27.35 3.81
N ASN A 807 -1.72 26.19 4.47
CA ASN A 807 -1.05 24.99 3.94
C ASN A 807 -1.75 24.54 2.67
N ASP A 808 -0.95 24.18 1.66
CA ASP A 808 -1.48 23.66 0.40
C ASP A 808 -2.35 22.42 0.63
N TYR A 809 -1.91 21.53 1.53
CA TYR A 809 -2.61 20.34 1.95
C TYR A 809 -2.61 20.22 3.48
N ALA A 810 -3.77 19.94 4.08
CA ALA A 810 -3.91 19.65 5.50
C ALA A 810 -5.17 18.83 5.80
N ALA A 811 -5.21 18.21 6.97
CA ALA A 811 -6.38 17.66 7.61
C ALA A 811 -6.53 18.30 9.00
N ILE A 812 -7.64 18.99 9.24
CA ILE A 812 -7.93 19.69 10.50
C ILE A 812 -9.29 19.20 11.00
N VAL A 813 -9.31 18.62 12.19
CA VAL A 813 -10.48 17.93 12.76
C VAL A 813 -10.75 18.44 14.16
N VAL A 814 -12.02 18.73 14.46
CA VAL A 814 -12.50 19.16 15.77
C VAL A 814 -13.50 18.14 16.31
N VAL A 815 -13.23 17.60 17.49
CA VAL A 815 -14.11 16.63 18.17
C VAL A 815 -14.23 16.94 19.67
N PRO A 816 -15.36 16.61 20.31
CA PRO A 816 -15.52 16.71 21.75
C PRO A 816 -14.82 15.55 22.47
N LEU A 817 -14.19 15.86 23.60
CA LEU A 817 -13.64 14.88 24.55
C LEU A 817 -14.63 14.54 25.68
N ASP A 818 -15.78 15.22 25.74
CA ASP A 818 -16.85 15.02 26.73
C ASP A 818 -18.16 14.47 26.12
N ASP A 819 -18.11 14.02 24.86
CA ASP A 819 -19.24 13.43 24.11
C ASP A 819 -20.47 14.35 23.95
N LYS A 820 -20.27 15.67 24.05
CA LYS A 820 -21.31 16.68 23.75
C LYS A 820 -21.16 17.28 22.36
N PRO A 821 -22.23 17.81 21.73
CA PRO A 821 -22.10 18.58 20.49
C PRO A 821 -21.06 19.71 20.61
N ILE A 822 -20.36 20.03 19.53
CA ILE A 822 -19.21 20.96 19.53
C ILE A 822 -19.58 22.34 20.12
N GLY A 823 -20.73 22.89 19.73
CA GLY A 823 -21.22 24.17 20.26
C GLY A 823 -21.57 24.17 21.76
N ALA A 824 -21.66 23.01 22.40
CA ALA A 824 -22.02 22.84 23.82
C ALA A 824 -20.97 22.08 24.65
N SER A 825 -19.87 21.65 24.04
CA SER A 825 -18.80 20.90 24.70
C SER A 825 -17.95 21.81 25.59
N GLY A 826 -17.54 21.31 26.76
CA GLY A 826 -16.59 22.00 27.64
C GLY A 826 -15.14 21.58 27.40
N LYS A 827 -14.89 20.64 26.47
CA LYS A 827 -13.54 20.15 26.17
C LYS A 827 -13.47 19.62 24.75
N LEU A 828 -12.79 20.34 23.86
CA LEU A 828 -12.58 19.97 22.47
C LEU A 828 -11.12 19.57 22.21
N LEU A 829 -10.92 18.62 21.31
CA LEU A 829 -9.65 18.36 20.65
C LEU A 829 -9.70 18.98 19.25
N VAL A 830 -8.75 19.86 18.95
CA VAL A 830 -8.41 20.27 17.58
C VAL A 830 -7.15 19.51 17.18
N GLN A 831 -7.26 18.69 16.15
CA GLN A 831 -6.19 17.85 15.65
C GLN A 831 -5.80 18.30 14.24
N THR A 832 -4.50 18.34 13.95
CA THR A 832 -3.97 18.75 12.64
C THR A 832 -2.96 17.75 12.10
N GLY A 833 -3.05 17.48 10.81
CA GLY A 833 -2.05 16.74 10.04
C GLY A 833 -1.74 17.45 8.72
N THR A 834 -0.46 17.58 8.39
CA THR A 834 0.04 18.18 7.14
C THR A 834 0.83 17.14 6.34
N VAL A 835 1.74 17.54 5.45
CA VAL A 835 2.63 16.61 4.75
C VAL A 835 3.82 16.25 5.64
N CYS A 836 4.26 14.99 5.59
CA CYS A 836 5.42 14.49 6.33
C CYS A 836 6.41 13.80 5.39
N ARG A 837 7.71 14.10 5.57
CA ARG A 837 8.82 13.44 4.87
C ARG A 837 9.98 13.14 5.82
N PRO A 838 10.85 12.17 5.50
CA PRO A 838 12.09 11.97 6.25
C PRO A 838 12.99 13.21 6.20
N THR A 839 13.83 13.41 7.21
CA THR A 839 14.84 14.48 7.21
C THR A 839 15.82 14.29 6.06
N GLY A 840 15.98 15.31 5.20
CA GLY A 840 16.84 15.23 4.01
C GLY A 840 16.20 14.51 2.82
N TRP A 841 14.88 14.32 2.81
CA TRP A 841 14.16 13.89 1.61
C TRP A 841 14.30 14.90 0.48
N VAL A 842 14.65 14.40 -0.71
CA VAL A 842 14.76 15.21 -1.92
C VAL A 842 14.10 14.46 -3.06
N GLU A 843 13.28 15.16 -3.82
CA GLU A 843 12.66 14.63 -5.03
C GLU A 843 12.65 15.67 -6.14
N ARG A 844 12.48 15.21 -7.37
CA ARG A 844 12.32 16.07 -8.54
C ARG A 844 10.92 15.87 -9.13
N PRO A 845 10.11 16.93 -9.28
CA PRO A 845 8.85 16.84 -10.02
C PRO A 845 9.10 16.31 -11.44
N MET A 846 8.18 15.50 -11.93
CA MET A 846 8.20 15.02 -13.31
C MET A 846 6.79 14.67 -13.78
N ARG A 847 6.60 14.58 -15.09
CA ARG A 847 5.39 14.01 -15.67
C ARG A 847 5.57 12.50 -15.80
N VAL A 848 4.65 11.74 -15.24
CA VAL A 848 4.65 10.29 -15.27
C VAL A 848 3.55 9.82 -16.20
N PRO A 849 3.80 8.89 -17.14
CA PRO A 849 2.73 8.32 -17.95
C PRO A 849 1.58 7.80 -17.09
N ARG A 850 0.36 7.96 -17.60
CA ARG A 850 -0.86 7.37 -17.06
C ARG A 850 -1.87 7.12 -18.16
N GLY A 851 -2.15 5.85 -18.46
CA GLY A 851 -2.91 5.47 -19.65
C GLY A 851 -2.29 6.03 -20.94
N ASP A 852 -3.09 6.67 -21.80
CA ASP A 852 -2.62 7.33 -23.02
C ASP A 852 -2.02 8.74 -22.79
N GLY A 853 -1.95 9.20 -21.53
CA GLY A 853 -1.53 10.55 -21.15
C GLY A 853 -0.43 10.58 -20.10
N PHE A 854 -0.32 11.71 -19.39
CA PHE A 854 0.64 11.92 -18.31
C PHE A 854 -0.03 12.62 -17.13
N VAL A 855 0.42 12.30 -15.91
CA VAL A 855 0.05 12.99 -14.66
C VAL A 855 1.27 13.54 -13.95
N GLU A 856 1.04 14.48 -13.04
CA GLU A 856 2.09 14.99 -12.16
C GLU A 856 2.54 13.92 -11.17
N GLY A 857 3.85 13.71 -11.11
CA GLY A 857 4.51 12.84 -10.15
C GLY A 857 5.84 13.41 -9.71
N ALA A 858 6.64 12.57 -9.07
CA ALA A 858 7.98 12.92 -8.67
C ALA A 858 8.88 11.70 -8.70
N ARG A 859 10.16 11.97 -8.89
CA ARG A 859 11.22 11.00 -8.71
C ARG A 859 11.96 11.24 -7.41
N ILE A 860 12.15 10.18 -6.64
CA ILE A 860 12.91 10.22 -5.39
C ILE A 860 14.40 10.31 -5.74
N LEU A 861 15.08 11.35 -5.25
CA LEU A 861 16.54 11.46 -5.37
C LEU A 861 17.21 11.06 -4.06
N GLU A 862 16.65 11.48 -2.93
CA GLU A 862 17.11 11.12 -1.59
C GLU A 862 15.92 10.70 -0.73
N VAL A 863 16.05 9.55 -0.06
CA VAL A 863 15.01 9.01 0.83
C VAL A 863 15.06 9.61 2.24
N GLY A 864 16.11 10.37 2.57
CA GLY A 864 16.33 10.96 3.88
C GLY A 864 16.51 9.93 5.02
N LYS A 865 16.41 10.41 6.25
CA LYS A 865 16.63 9.65 7.50
C LYS A 865 15.76 10.18 8.64
N SER A 866 15.80 9.52 9.80
CA SER A 866 15.17 10.03 11.03
C SER A 866 15.72 11.41 11.46
N PRO A 867 14.91 12.23 12.14
CA PRO A 867 13.49 12.04 12.44
C PRO A 867 12.60 12.32 11.23
N TRP A 868 11.30 12.11 11.38
CA TRP A 868 10.31 12.64 10.45
C TRP A 868 10.27 14.18 10.52
N GLN A 869 10.05 14.84 9.38
CA GLN A 869 9.84 16.28 9.24
C GLN A 869 8.39 16.52 8.83
N VAL A 870 7.62 17.14 9.73
CA VAL A 870 6.21 17.49 9.52
C VAL A 870 6.13 18.94 9.07
N GLU A 871 5.41 19.22 7.99
CA GLU A 871 5.21 20.58 7.51
C GLU A 871 4.50 21.43 8.58
N ASN A 872 5.01 22.64 8.82
CA ASN A 872 4.46 23.55 9.81
C ASN A 872 2.98 23.86 9.53
N THR A 873 2.17 23.80 10.58
CA THR A 873 0.77 24.23 10.50
C THR A 873 0.68 25.74 10.33
N ARG A 874 -0.13 26.18 9.36
CA ARG A 874 -0.45 27.57 9.07
C ARG A 874 -1.97 27.68 8.94
N ALA A 875 -2.66 27.52 10.06
CA ALA A 875 -4.11 27.53 10.08
C ALA A 875 -4.66 28.23 11.33
N THR A 876 -5.85 28.79 11.16
CA THR A 876 -6.64 29.40 12.23
C THR A 876 -7.99 28.72 12.29
N VAL A 877 -8.43 28.38 13.50
CA VAL A 877 -9.73 27.76 13.75
C VAL A 877 -10.57 28.70 14.59
N THR A 878 -11.78 28.99 14.13
CA THR A 878 -12.81 29.68 14.91
C THR A 878 -13.85 28.68 15.36
N LEU A 879 -14.13 28.64 16.66
CA LEU A 879 -15.07 27.74 17.31
C LEU A 879 -16.25 28.57 17.83
N ARG A 880 -17.46 28.27 17.36
CA ARG A 880 -18.71 28.85 17.83
C ARG A 880 -19.15 28.19 19.14
N ASN A 881 -18.39 28.45 20.20
CA ASN A 881 -18.68 27.98 21.54
C ASN A 881 -18.18 29.00 22.55
N ARG A 882 -19.10 29.67 23.23
CA ARG A 882 -18.79 30.77 24.17
C ARG A 882 -18.24 30.27 25.51
N ALA A 883 -18.45 28.99 25.84
CA ALA A 883 -17.97 28.42 27.10
C ALA A 883 -16.45 28.23 27.13
N LEU A 884 -15.85 27.96 25.95
CA LEU A 884 -14.41 27.76 25.81
C LEU A 884 -13.64 29.04 26.12
N SER A 885 -12.49 28.93 26.77
CA SER A 885 -11.71 30.08 27.25
C SER A 885 -10.20 29.90 27.20
N LYS A 886 -9.73 28.65 27.16
CA LYS A 886 -8.32 28.28 27.19
C LYS A 886 -8.01 27.32 26.05
N ALA A 887 -6.84 27.46 25.44
CA ALA A 887 -6.29 26.51 24.50
C ALA A 887 -4.88 26.11 24.94
N THR A 888 -4.56 24.82 24.83
CA THR A 888 -3.27 24.25 25.25
C THR A 888 -2.78 23.30 24.17
N ALA A 889 -1.59 23.56 23.64
CA ALA A 889 -0.88 22.68 22.74
C ALA A 889 -0.45 21.44 23.50
N LEU A 890 -0.59 20.26 22.90
CA LEU A 890 -0.12 19.01 23.47
C LEU A 890 1.04 18.44 22.64
N ASP A 891 1.96 17.77 23.32
CA ASP A 891 2.99 16.97 22.66
C ASP A 891 2.37 15.72 21.99
N PRO A 892 3.13 14.95 21.19
CA PRO A 892 2.61 13.73 20.54
C PRO A 892 2.15 12.60 21.50
N ASN A 893 2.46 12.72 22.79
CA ASN A 893 2.00 11.82 23.87
C ASN A 893 0.81 12.42 24.63
N GLY A 894 0.25 13.54 24.20
CA GLY A 894 -0.94 14.15 24.80
C GLY A 894 -0.68 14.92 26.09
N LEU A 895 0.58 15.21 26.43
CA LEU A 895 0.94 16.04 27.58
C LEU A 895 0.87 17.53 27.23
N PRO A 896 0.44 18.41 28.15
CA PRO A 896 0.50 19.85 27.94
C PRO A 896 1.92 20.33 27.60
N ALA A 897 2.09 20.96 26.45
CA ALA A 897 3.37 21.49 25.97
C ALA A 897 3.47 23.02 26.06
N GLY A 898 2.32 23.72 26.03
CA GLY A 898 2.27 25.17 26.18
C GLY A 898 0.87 25.74 25.96
N ASP A 899 0.62 26.94 26.49
CA ASP A 899 -0.64 27.64 26.24
C ASP A 899 -0.67 28.23 24.82
N VAL A 900 -1.83 28.17 24.18
CA VAL A 900 -2.09 28.76 22.87
C VAL A 900 -2.96 30.00 23.07
N PRO A 901 -2.58 31.18 22.55
CA PRO A 901 -3.39 32.38 22.66
C PRO A 901 -4.81 32.18 22.11
N VAL A 902 -5.80 32.61 22.87
CA VAL A 902 -7.22 32.55 22.51
C VAL A 902 -7.74 33.97 22.28
N GLU A 903 -8.23 34.25 21.08
CA GLU A 903 -8.95 35.48 20.75
C GLU A 903 -10.45 35.27 20.99
N ARG A 904 -11.09 36.18 21.74
CA ARG A 904 -12.54 36.18 21.91
C ARG A 904 -13.21 36.81 20.68
N VAL A 905 -14.16 36.08 20.10
CA VAL A 905 -15.02 36.58 19.00
C VAL A 905 -16.48 36.54 19.43
N ALA A 906 -17.37 37.23 18.71
CA ALA A 906 -18.77 37.44 19.12
C ALA A 906 -19.50 36.15 19.56
N ASP A 907 -19.27 35.04 18.86
CA ASP A 907 -19.96 33.77 19.12
C ASP A 907 -19.04 32.64 19.62
N GLY A 908 -17.82 32.96 20.08
CA GLY A 908 -16.93 31.95 20.65
C GLY A 908 -15.47 32.37 20.72
N VAL A 909 -14.59 31.51 20.21
CA VAL A 909 -13.13 31.69 20.29
C VAL A 909 -12.46 31.47 18.95
N ARG A 910 -11.38 32.21 18.69
CA ARG A 910 -10.50 32.04 17.52
C ARG A 910 -9.09 31.73 18.00
N ILE A 911 -8.47 30.72 17.40
CA ILE A 911 -7.17 30.19 17.80
C ILE A 911 -6.31 30.01 16.55
N ALA A 912 -5.15 30.67 16.52
CA ALA A 912 -4.09 30.33 15.57
C ALA A 912 -3.42 29.04 16.04
N LEU A 913 -3.45 28.00 15.21
CA LEU A 913 -2.89 26.71 15.60
C LEU A 913 -1.35 26.79 15.68
N PRO A 914 -0.72 26.16 16.69
CA PRO A 914 0.74 26.12 16.79
C PRO A 914 1.36 25.50 15.53
N ARG A 915 2.53 26.02 15.13
CA ARG A 915 3.22 25.56 13.91
C ARG A 915 3.71 24.13 14.04
N ASP A 916 4.03 23.70 15.25
CA ASP A 916 4.79 22.50 15.60
C ASP A 916 4.04 21.53 16.52
N ALA A 917 2.70 21.56 16.51
CA ALA A 917 1.86 20.66 17.30
C ALA A 917 0.83 19.92 16.44
N LEU A 918 0.58 18.64 16.79
CA LEU A 918 -0.52 17.86 16.20
C LEU A 918 -1.86 18.13 16.90
N TYR A 919 -1.82 18.49 18.18
CA TYR A 919 -3.00 18.53 19.04
C TYR A 919 -3.09 19.84 19.81
N VAL A 920 -4.29 20.40 19.87
CA VAL A 920 -4.65 21.50 20.76
C VAL A 920 -5.92 21.08 21.52
N CYS A 921 -5.84 21.07 22.85
CA CYS A 921 -7.02 20.93 23.70
C CYS A 921 -7.61 22.32 23.97
N VAL A 922 -8.91 22.48 23.78
CA VAL A 922 -9.62 23.75 24.03
C VAL A 922 -10.69 23.52 25.11
N GLN A 923 -10.70 24.35 26.15
CA GLN A 923 -11.53 24.20 27.36
C GLN A 923 -12.17 25.51 27.80
#